data_AF-A0A9D4SJJ4-F1
#
_entry.id   AF-A0A9D4SJJ4-F1
#
_cell.length_a   1.000
_cell.length_b   1.000
_cell.length_c   1.000
_cell.angle_alpha   90.00
_cell.angle_beta   90.00
_cell.angle_gamma   90.00
#
_symmetry.space_group_name_H-M   'P 1'
#
loop_
_entity.id
_entity.type
_entity.pdbx_description
1 polymer ?
#
loop_
_entity_poly.entity_id
_entity_poly.type
_entity_poly.pdbx_seq_one_letter_code
_entity_poly.pdbx_strand_id
1 'polypeptide(L)'
;MDNNDDCSTNIDSEDSFIEDANEQIRMLEHRIEQLCRLKDAIVEIVDDSVWPDGTTVVKFANGQMERLLPNGDKHVTYPDGIQAWIKRSDHSEQIQLVDGSTYSCYANGVQKRCYPNGDIEIKTSTYVADSDLEKCIYAAYPMKLIERSQSPEVSFFSTEFFPPKTWKALDNLVPLVDSFRQLGALFSSITWHSNVNHMENIDDILSIQVVDIALNYCSLDTMIHLTCVGMTANKMLAILERLKQIGIRNILALRGDLESATSNTEDFQYASDLVRFIRHHYGDYFTIAVSGYPIKHPESINKQQDREYLKNKVNAGADFIITQLFFEADVYFAFVDECRAIGINVPILPGIMPIQSYDSLSKITRLSQLDIPAQLIQDLEPIRMNDEAIRSYGIEWTIHLCRQLMKSGLTPGLHFYTLNRQYATTTIVKALEIGYTSCPHKPLPWRHAANHRRCSETVRPIFWSSRPKSYMQRTNTWDEFPNGRWGRVHSPAFGSLNEYHLFAALDSITAKNRKRYRAMWGEKLHHERDVWHIFESYVAGINNRFGHKVESLPWNDEQLAPETDALRQQLSCVNRNGILTINSQPNVNGIISSDPVHGWGSPNGYVYQKAYVEFFVSGHRIGSLLEVLSQYPLVNYQITNNQGDLFYTNLDEEEPIAVTWGVFPGKEIIQPTIVDVDSFKVWKEEAFSLWMNKWACIYPDDDVVSRSVLTLICDTYYLVNLVDNDYPNDTCLWSILDKL
;
A
#
# COMPACT_ATOMS: atom_id res chain seq x y z
N MET A 1 31.68 38.42 -34.47
CA MET A 1 32.22 39.24 -35.57
C MET A 1 33.33 38.46 -36.24
N ASP A 2 33.14 37.77 -37.35
CA ASP A 2 31.99 37.31 -38.11
C ASP A 2 32.57 36.22 -39.01
N ASN A 3 31.82 35.15 -39.25
CA ASN A 3 31.96 34.29 -40.42
C ASN A 3 30.74 33.39 -40.43
N ASN A 4 29.80 33.67 -41.33
CA ASN A 4 28.81 32.72 -41.81
C ASN A 4 28.56 33.05 -43.27
N ASP A 5 29.20 32.27 -44.13
CA ASP A 5 28.89 32.18 -45.55
C ASP A 5 28.05 30.92 -45.79
N ASP A 6 27.14 31.09 -46.76
CA ASP A 6 26.11 30.18 -47.24
C ASP A 6 26.55 28.72 -47.48
N CYS A 7 25.66 27.80 -47.10
CA CYS A 7 25.40 26.62 -47.90
C CYS A 7 23.93 26.19 -47.71
N SER A 8 23.08 26.60 -48.65
CA SER A 8 21.74 26.04 -48.83
C SER A 8 21.85 24.84 -49.79
N THR A 9 21.41 23.66 -49.35
CA THR A 9 20.79 22.59 -50.18
C THR A 9 20.45 21.37 -49.32
N ASN A 10 19.26 20.79 -49.57
CA ASN A 10 18.74 19.48 -49.13
C ASN A 10 18.29 19.32 -47.67
N ILE A 11 17.08 19.81 -47.36
CA ILE A 11 16.32 19.35 -46.17
C ILE A 11 15.10 18.50 -46.58
N ASP A 12 14.59 18.62 -47.81
CA ASP A 12 13.36 17.90 -48.23
C ASP A 12 13.57 16.40 -48.58
N SER A 13 14.80 15.88 -48.57
CA SER A 13 15.07 14.47 -48.90
C SER A 13 15.22 13.55 -47.69
N GLU A 14 15.56 14.06 -46.51
CA GLU A 14 15.77 13.24 -45.30
C GLU A 14 14.45 12.88 -44.59
N ASP A 15 13.48 13.80 -44.54
CA ASP A 15 12.17 13.52 -43.92
C ASP A 15 11.36 12.48 -44.72
N SER A 16 11.46 12.48 -46.06
CA SER A 16 10.82 11.45 -46.90
C SER A 16 11.43 10.06 -46.72
N PHE A 17 12.74 9.97 -46.43
CA PHE A 17 13.44 8.71 -46.19
C PHE A 17 13.13 8.13 -44.80
N ILE A 18 12.91 9.00 -43.82
CA ILE A 18 12.54 8.60 -42.44
C ILE A 18 11.07 8.16 -42.39
N GLU A 19 10.17 8.81 -43.14
CA GLU A 19 8.77 8.34 -43.28
C GLU A 19 8.69 6.99 -44.00
N ASP A 20 9.40 6.80 -45.12
CA ASP A 20 9.43 5.52 -45.85
C ASP A 20 10.03 4.37 -45.01
N ALA A 21 11.08 4.63 -44.23
CA ALA A 21 11.68 3.63 -43.34
C ALA A 21 10.73 3.25 -42.19
N ASN A 22 10.03 4.23 -41.62
CA ASN A 22 9.04 3.98 -40.56
C ASN A 22 7.79 3.25 -41.08
N GLU A 23 7.40 3.48 -42.33
CA GLU A 23 6.30 2.76 -42.98
C GLU A 23 6.68 1.32 -43.31
N GLN A 24 7.93 1.08 -43.75
CA GLN A 24 8.47 -0.27 -43.91
C GLN A 24 8.58 -1.04 -42.58
N ILE A 25 8.98 -0.36 -41.50
CA ILE A 25 9.02 -0.94 -40.15
C ILE A 25 7.62 -1.33 -39.67
N ARG A 26 6.61 -0.45 -39.84
CA ARG A 26 5.21 -0.75 -39.49
C ARG A 26 4.64 -1.89 -40.33
N MET A 27 4.98 -1.96 -41.62
CA MET A 27 4.60 -3.09 -42.48
C MET A 27 5.23 -4.41 -42.02
N LEU A 28 6.49 -4.40 -41.57
CA LEU A 28 7.19 -5.56 -41.02
C LEU A 28 6.61 -5.99 -39.66
N GLU A 29 6.33 -5.05 -38.75
CA GLU A 29 5.68 -5.33 -37.46
C GLU A 29 4.29 -5.94 -37.67
N HIS A 30 3.50 -5.39 -38.60
CA HIS A 30 2.21 -5.94 -38.99
C HIS A 30 2.34 -7.34 -39.64
N ARG A 31 3.39 -7.59 -40.43
CA ARG A 31 3.68 -8.89 -41.03
C ARG A 31 4.07 -9.92 -39.97
N ILE A 32 4.83 -9.52 -38.95
CA ILE A 32 5.21 -10.37 -37.81
C ILE A 32 3.98 -10.71 -36.96
N GLU A 33 3.10 -9.75 -36.70
CA GLU A 33 1.80 -10.04 -36.07
C GLU A 33 0.95 -11.00 -36.91
N GLN A 34 0.94 -10.86 -38.24
CA GLN A 34 0.25 -11.81 -39.14
C GLN A 34 0.90 -13.20 -39.13
N LEU A 35 2.23 -13.31 -39.05
CA LEU A 35 2.95 -14.57 -38.90
C LEU A 35 2.70 -15.24 -37.55
N CYS A 36 2.57 -14.45 -36.47
CA CYS A 36 2.14 -14.94 -35.16
C CYS A 36 0.69 -15.45 -35.18
N ARG A 37 -0.20 -14.84 -35.98
CA ARG A 37 -1.58 -15.33 -36.20
C ARG A 37 -1.66 -16.56 -37.10
N LEU A 38 -0.65 -16.80 -37.94
CA LEU A 38 -0.54 -18.03 -38.76
C LEU A 38 -0.19 -19.28 -37.94
N LYS A 39 0.13 -19.16 -36.64
CA LYS A 39 0.30 -20.30 -35.71
C LYS A 39 -0.95 -21.20 -35.62
N ASP A 40 -2.14 -20.70 -36.00
CA ASP A 40 -3.41 -21.44 -35.93
C ASP A 40 -3.91 -21.97 -37.29
N ALA A 41 -3.14 -21.83 -38.37
CA ALA A 41 -3.49 -22.43 -39.65
C ALA A 41 -2.96 -23.86 -39.73
N ILE A 42 -3.84 -24.86 -39.92
CA ILE A 42 -3.44 -26.24 -40.21
C ILE A 42 -2.73 -26.25 -41.58
N VAL A 43 -1.41 -26.31 -41.58
CA VAL A 43 -0.59 -26.44 -42.80
C VAL A 43 -0.27 -27.92 -43.02
N GLU A 44 -0.54 -28.41 -44.21
CA GLU A 44 -0.33 -29.82 -44.60
C GLU A 44 1.17 -30.19 -44.54
N ILE A 45 1.49 -31.28 -43.84
CA ILE A 45 2.86 -31.81 -43.71
C ILE A 45 3.19 -32.62 -44.97
N VAL A 46 4.32 -32.31 -45.60
CA VAL A 46 4.76 -32.95 -46.85
C VAL A 46 5.85 -34.01 -46.61
N ASP A 47 6.62 -33.85 -45.52
CA ASP A 47 7.69 -34.77 -45.16
C ASP A 47 7.92 -34.69 -43.64
N ASP A 48 7.98 -35.84 -42.97
CA ASP A 48 8.32 -35.96 -41.55
C ASP A 48 9.35 -37.09 -41.42
N SER A 49 10.59 -36.70 -41.15
CA SER A 49 11.75 -37.61 -41.15
C SER A 49 12.58 -37.44 -39.90
N VAL A 50 12.99 -38.56 -39.29
CA VAL A 50 13.88 -38.57 -38.14
C VAL A 50 15.28 -38.93 -38.60
N TRP A 51 16.24 -38.06 -38.31
CA TRP A 51 17.65 -38.24 -38.68
C TRP A 51 18.36 -39.17 -37.67
N PRO A 52 19.48 -39.80 -38.07
CA PRO A 52 20.20 -40.76 -37.21
C PRO A 52 20.71 -40.19 -35.88
N ASP A 53 20.85 -38.87 -35.78
CA ASP A 53 21.27 -38.16 -34.57
C ASP A 53 20.10 -37.88 -33.60
N GLY A 54 18.87 -38.30 -33.94
CA GLY A 54 17.66 -38.10 -33.15
C GLY A 54 16.93 -36.78 -33.45
N THR A 55 17.37 -36.01 -34.46
CA THR A 55 16.70 -34.79 -34.89
C THR A 55 15.46 -35.12 -35.72
N THR A 56 14.30 -34.58 -35.36
CA THR A 56 13.07 -34.68 -36.16
C THR A 56 12.99 -33.50 -37.12
N VAL A 57 12.79 -33.74 -38.40
CA VAL A 57 12.66 -32.71 -39.44
C VAL A 57 11.28 -32.81 -40.08
N VAL A 58 10.48 -31.75 -39.92
CA VAL A 58 9.15 -31.61 -40.51
C VAL A 58 9.20 -30.55 -41.61
N LYS A 59 8.73 -30.89 -42.81
CA LYS A 59 8.57 -29.93 -43.91
C LYS A 59 7.09 -29.74 -44.22
N PHE A 60 6.70 -28.49 -44.40
CA PHE A 60 5.34 -28.07 -44.66
C PHE A 60 5.14 -27.69 -46.13
N ALA A 61 3.92 -27.81 -46.64
CA ALA A 61 3.59 -27.53 -48.03
C ALA A 61 3.84 -26.09 -48.46
N ASN A 62 3.84 -25.16 -47.51
CA ASN A 62 4.16 -23.75 -47.73
C ASN A 62 5.67 -23.48 -47.90
N GLY A 63 6.55 -24.49 -47.76
CA GLY A 63 8.00 -24.36 -47.84
C GLY A 63 8.70 -24.14 -46.49
N GLN A 64 7.95 -24.08 -45.38
CA GLN A 64 8.52 -24.01 -44.02
C GLN A 64 9.17 -25.34 -43.65
N MET A 65 10.29 -25.28 -42.93
CA MET A 65 10.98 -26.45 -42.39
C MET A 65 11.22 -26.25 -40.89
N GLU A 66 10.85 -27.24 -40.10
CA GLU A 66 11.10 -27.29 -38.67
C GLU A 66 12.06 -28.44 -38.34
N ARG A 67 13.04 -28.17 -37.49
CA ARG A 67 13.98 -29.16 -36.96
C ARG A 67 13.88 -29.16 -35.45
N LEU A 68 13.47 -30.27 -34.87
CA LEU A 68 13.46 -30.49 -33.43
C LEU A 68 14.69 -31.31 -33.05
N LEU A 69 15.61 -30.70 -32.30
CA LEU A 69 16.86 -31.30 -31.87
C LEU A 69 16.63 -32.23 -30.66
N PRO A 70 17.53 -33.22 -30.42
CA PRO A 70 17.39 -34.17 -29.31
C PRO A 70 17.36 -33.53 -27.92
N ASN A 71 17.99 -32.36 -27.76
CA ASN A 71 17.98 -31.57 -26.53
C ASN A 71 16.64 -30.82 -26.31
N GLY A 72 15.72 -30.90 -27.27
CA GLY A 72 14.41 -30.26 -27.25
C GLY A 72 14.38 -28.86 -27.85
N ASP A 73 15.51 -28.33 -28.34
CA ASP A 73 15.56 -27.05 -29.05
C ASP A 73 14.90 -27.19 -30.43
N LYS A 74 14.23 -26.13 -30.88
CA LYS A 74 13.54 -26.10 -32.17
C LYS A 74 14.18 -25.04 -33.07
N HIS A 75 14.49 -25.42 -34.30
CA HIS A 75 14.95 -24.50 -35.35
C HIS A 75 13.94 -24.47 -36.49
N VAL A 76 13.46 -23.30 -36.85
CA VAL A 76 12.46 -23.09 -37.91
C VAL A 76 13.08 -22.27 -39.03
N THR A 77 12.90 -22.71 -40.27
CA THR A 77 13.27 -21.97 -41.47
C THR A 77 12.00 -21.68 -42.25
N TYR A 78 11.72 -20.40 -42.47
CA TYR A 78 10.56 -19.96 -43.23
C TYR A 78 10.89 -19.84 -44.73
N PRO A 79 9.88 -19.89 -45.61
CA PRO A 79 10.07 -19.87 -47.07
C PRO A 79 10.76 -18.61 -47.60
N ASP A 80 10.64 -17.50 -46.87
CA ASP A 80 11.24 -16.19 -47.16
C ASP A 80 12.70 -16.05 -46.69
N GLY A 81 13.27 -17.10 -46.09
CA GLY A 81 14.65 -17.14 -45.64
C GLY A 81 14.86 -16.70 -44.19
N ILE A 82 13.80 -16.31 -43.48
CA ILE A 82 13.86 -16.03 -42.04
C ILE A 82 14.14 -17.33 -41.27
N GLN A 83 15.02 -17.25 -40.27
CA GLN A 83 15.38 -18.37 -39.40
C GLN A 83 15.03 -18.05 -37.95
N ALA A 84 14.47 -19.02 -37.22
CA ALA A 84 14.14 -18.88 -35.81
C ALA A 84 14.70 -20.05 -34.99
N TRP A 85 15.35 -19.76 -33.86
CA TRP A 85 15.83 -20.72 -32.88
C TRP A 85 15.07 -20.53 -31.59
N ILE A 86 14.45 -21.61 -31.09
CA ILE A 86 13.70 -21.64 -29.86
C ILE A 86 14.40 -22.61 -28.93
N LYS A 87 14.96 -22.10 -27.84
CA LYS A 87 15.64 -22.92 -26.83
C LYS A 87 14.66 -23.42 -25.80
N ARG A 88 14.73 -24.71 -25.49
CA ARG A 88 13.82 -25.32 -24.51
C ARG A 88 14.21 -25.00 -23.07
N SER A 89 15.51 -24.85 -22.80
CA SER A 89 16.03 -24.69 -21.43
C SER A 89 15.64 -23.39 -20.76
N ASP A 90 15.52 -22.30 -21.53
CA ASP A 90 15.28 -20.95 -21.02
C ASP A 90 14.13 -20.23 -21.75
N HIS A 91 13.38 -20.95 -22.60
CA HIS A 91 12.30 -20.42 -23.45
C HIS A 91 12.71 -19.20 -24.28
N SER A 92 14.01 -19.00 -24.53
CA SER A 92 14.47 -17.89 -25.36
C SER A 92 14.21 -18.19 -26.83
N GLU A 93 13.78 -17.16 -27.55
CA GLU A 93 13.56 -17.19 -28.99
C GLU A 93 14.51 -16.21 -29.66
N GLN A 94 15.24 -16.65 -30.68
CA GLN A 94 16.07 -15.81 -31.51
C GLN A 94 15.61 -15.93 -32.95
N ILE A 95 15.38 -14.81 -33.62
CA ILE A 95 14.98 -14.73 -35.02
C ILE A 95 16.08 -13.99 -35.78
N GLN A 96 16.54 -14.55 -36.88
CA GLN A 96 17.43 -13.88 -37.82
C GLN A 96 16.64 -13.52 -39.08
N LEU A 97 16.68 -12.24 -39.43
CA LEU A 97 16.07 -11.73 -40.65
C LEU A 97 17.05 -11.85 -41.82
N VAL A 98 16.50 -11.77 -43.04
CA VAL A 98 17.25 -11.90 -44.29
C VAL A 98 18.32 -10.82 -44.46
N ASP A 99 18.11 -9.65 -43.86
CA ASP A 99 19.07 -8.53 -43.85
C ASP A 99 20.28 -8.75 -42.90
N GLY A 100 20.31 -9.88 -42.18
CA GLY A 100 21.35 -10.23 -41.22
C GLY A 100 21.11 -9.70 -39.80
N SER A 101 20.05 -8.91 -39.58
CA SER A 101 19.68 -8.47 -38.24
C SER A 101 19.18 -9.66 -37.40
N THR A 102 19.46 -9.60 -36.10
CA THR A 102 19.01 -10.64 -35.15
C THR A 102 18.15 -10.02 -34.07
N TYR A 103 17.07 -10.72 -33.75
CA TYR A 103 16.12 -10.36 -32.73
C TYR A 103 16.08 -11.47 -31.69
N SER A 104 16.31 -11.16 -30.43
CA SER A 104 16.30 -12.13 -29.32
C SER A 104 15.24 -11.70 -28.30
N CYS A 105 14.28 -12.57 -28.05
CA CYS A 105 13.33 -12.45 -26.96
C CYS A 105 13.73 -13.44 -25.86
N TYR A 106 14.05 -12.92 -24.68
CA TYR A 106 14.37 -13.72 -23.50
C TYR A 106 13.10 -13.92 -22.66
N ALA A 107 13.03 -15.03 -21.90
CA ALA A 107 11.87 -15.33 -21.07
C ALA A 107 11.54 -14.29 -19.98
N ASN A 108 12.49 -13.40 -19.67
CA ASN A 108 12.29 -12.27 -18.74
C ASN A 108 11.71 -11.00 -19.41
N GLY A 109 11.19 -11.10 -20.64
CA GLY A 109 10.59 -9.97 -21.36
C GLY A 109 11.60 -8.99 -21.98
N VAL A 110 12.90 -9.30 -21.90
CA VAL A 110 13.92 -8.50 -22.58
C VAL A 110 13.93 -8.85 -24.07
N GLN A 111 13.73 -7.84 -24.91
CA GLN A 111 13.90 -7.94 -26.35
C GLN A 111 15.20 -7.22 -26.74
N LYS A 112 16.08 -7.93 -27.44
CA LYS A 112 17.35 -7.41 -27.93
C LYS A 112 17.39 -7.53 -29.45
N ARG A 113 17.58 -6.40 -30.14
CA ARG A 113 17.82 -6.36 -31.57
C ARG A 113 19.27 -5.99 -31.83
N CYS A 114 19.97 -6.76 -32.66
CA CYS A 114 21.30 -6.44 -33.16
C CYS A 114 21.20 -6.20 -34.67
N TYR A 115 21.64 -5.04 -35.13
CA TYR A 115 21.69 -4.67 -36.53
C TYR A 115 23.00 -5.15 -37.18
N PRO A 116 23.05 -5.35 -38.51
CA PRO A 116 24.24 -5.84 -39.21
C PRO A 116 25.46 -4.90 -39.09
N ASN A 117 25.22 -3.62 -38.86
CA ASN A 117 26.25 -2.60 -38.65
C ASN A 117 26.87 -2.62 -37.23
N GLY A 118 26.38 -3.48 -36.33
CA GLY A 118 26.86 -3.63 -34.96
C GLY A 118 26.04 -2.86 -33.91
N ASP A 119 25.03 -2.08 -34.32
CA ASP A 119 24.17 -1.37 -33.38
C ASP A 119 23.28 -2.35 -32.60
N ILE A 120 23.06 -2.06 -31.32
CA ILE A 120 22.23 -2.89 -30.43
C ILE A 120 21.13 -2.03 -29.83
N GLU A 121 19.89 -2.46 -30.00
CA GLU A 121 18.70 -1.88 -29.38
C GLU A 121 18.13 -2.88 -28.36
N ILE A 122 17.98 -2.46 -27.11
CA ILE A 122 17.42 -3.28 -26.04
C ILE A 122 16.11 -2.63 -25.60
N LYS A 123 15.00 -3.34 -25.81
CA LYS A 123 13.69 -3.00 -25.26
C LYS A 123 13.40 -3.94 -24.10
N THR A 124 13.42 -3.41 -22.89
CA THR A 124 12.83 -4.07 -21.73
C THR A 124 11.33 -3.81 -21.79
N SER A 125 10.53 -4.80 -22.14
CA SER A 125 9.10 -4.66 -21.96
C SER A 125 8.81 -4.69 -20.45
N THR A 126 8.43 -3.57 -19.87
CA THR A 126 7.56 -3.56 -18.69
C THR A 126 6.18 -4.04 -19.13
N TYR A 127 6.11 -5.29 -19.57
CA TYR A 127 4.86 -6.02 -19.80
C TYR A 127 4.81 -7.07 -18.70
N VAL A 128 4.33 -6.65 -17.54
CA VAL A 128 3.80 -7.61 -16.56
C VAL A 128 2.57 -8.19 -17.24
N ALA A 129 2.56 -9.49 -17.50
CA ALA A 129 1.36 -10.15 -17.99
C ALA A 129 0.21 -9.82 -17.02
N ASP A 130 -0.92 -9.36 -17.56
CA ASP A 130 -2.12 -8.97 -16.78
C ASP A 130 -2.57 -10.05 -15.78
N SER A 131 -2.19 -11.33 -16.00
CA SER A 131 -2.48 -12.45 -15.09
C SER A 131 -1.69 -12.46 -13.78
N ASP A 132 -0.57 -11.75 -13.69
CA ASP A 132 0.31 -11.80 -12.50
C ASP A 132 0.22 -10.52 -11.64
N LEU A 133 -0.12 -9.38 -12.25
CA LEU A 133 -0.48 -8.17 -11.50
C LEU A 133 -1.75 -8.38 -10.64
N GLU A 134 -2.68 -9.22 -11.13
CA GLU A 134 -3.91 -9.61 -10.43
C GLU A 134 -3.67 -10.42 -9.14
N LYS A 135 -2.57 -11.18 -9.07
CA LYS A 135 -2.21 -11.95 -7.86
C LYS A 135 -1.62 -11.07 -6.76
N CYS A 136 -1.06 -9.91 -7.09
CA CYS A 136 -0.23 -9.15 -6.15
C CYS A 136 -0.99 -8.31 -5.11
N ILE A 137 -2.26 -7.93 -5.32
CA ILE A 137 -2.95 -7.03 -4.38
C ILE A 137 -4.26 -7.62 -3.83
N TYR A 138 -5.08 -8.28 -4.65
CA TYR A 138 -6.37 -8.81 -4.19
C TYR A 138 -6.28 -10.22 -3.59
N ALA A 139 -5.41 -11.07 -4.13
CA ALA A 139 -5.24 -12.45 -3.66
C ALA A 139 -4.20 -12.59 -2.53
N ALA A 140 -3.43 -11.54 -2.23
CA ALA A 140 -2.26 -11.63 -1.36
C ALA A 140 -2.52 -11.40 0.13
N TYR A 141 -3.52 -10.62 0.53
CA TYR A 141 -3.80 -10.39 1.96
C TYR A 141 -4.29 -11.62 2.75
N PRO A 142 -5.02 -12.59 2.15
CA PRO A 142 -5.28 -13.87 2.81
C PRO A 142 -4.02 -14.73 3.00
N MET A 143 -3.02 -14.55 2.12
CA MET A 143 -1.76 -15.31 2.14
C MET A 143 -0.88 -14.87 3.31
N LYS A 144 -0.08 -15.81 3.82
CA LYS A 144 0.89 -15.50 4.86
C LYS A 144 2.01 -14.62 4.32
N LEU A 145 2.65 -13.88 5.22
CA LEU A 145 3.80 -13.04 4.89
C LEU A 145 4.88 -13.82 4.12
N ILE A 146 5.15 -15.06 4.51
CA ILE A 146 6.15 -15.90 3.86
C ILE A 146 5.80 -16.21 2.40
N GLU A 147 4.54 -16.53 2.10
CA GLU A 147 4.05 -16.81 0.75
C GLU A 147 4.18 -15.56 -0.14
N ARG A 148 3.78 -14.40 0.41
CA ARG A 148 3.91 -13.11 -0.29
C ARG A 148 5.37 -12.73 -0.53
N SER A 149 6.26 -13.05 0.43
CA SER A 149 7.69 -12.74 0.35
C SER A 149 8.45 -13.63 -0.63
N GLN A 150 7.85 -14.71 -1.12
CA GLN A 150 8.48 -15.65 -2.06
C GLN A 150 7.98 -15.46 -3.50
N SER A 151 7.12 -14.46 -3.76
CA SER A 151 6.65 -14.17 -5.11
C SER A 151 7.83 -13.75 -6.01
N PRO A 152 8.09 -14.46 -7.13
CA PRO A 152 9.30 -14.28 -7.94
C PRO A 152 9.36 -12.95 -8.71
N GLU A 153 8.26 -12.21 -8.77
CA GLU A 153 8.10 -11.07 -9.69
C GLU A 153 8.35 -9.70 -9.06
N VAL A 154 8.42 -9.57 -7.73
CA VAL A 154 8.52 -8.26 -7.06
C VAL A 154 9.54 -8.30 -5.92
N SER A 155 10.64 -7.55 -6.08
CA SER A 155 11.52 -7.22 -4.96
C SER A 155 10.78 -6.29 -4.00
N PHE A 156 10.60 -6.73 -2.75
CA PHE A 156 9.91 -5.94 -1.74
C PHE A 156 10.88 -5.29 -0.74
N PHE A 157 10.35 -4.35 0.05
CA PHE A 157 11.03 -3.90 1.26
C PHE A 157 10.11 -3.98 2.48
N SER A 158 10.72 -4.01 3.65
CA SER A 158 10.06 -3.97 4.95
C SER A 158 10.79 -3.01 5.88
N THR A 159 10.14 -2.59 6.95
CA THR A 159 10.67 -1.57 7.88
C THR A 159 10.57 -2.00 9.33
N GLU A 160 11.54 -1.63 10.14
CA GLU A 160 11.51 -1.84 11.59
C GLU A 160 11.32 -0.51 12.35
N PHE A 161 10.47 -0.53 13.37
CA PHE A 161 10.22 0.57 14.29
C PHE A 161 10.36 0.17 15.75
N PHE A 162 10.74 1.15 16.58
CA PHE A 162 10.72 1.01 18.03
C PHE A 162 9.43 1.59 18.60
N PRO A 163 8.79 0.90 19.55
CA PRO A 163 7.69 1.50 20.30
C PRO A 163 8.21 2.78 21.00
N PRO A 164 7.43 3.85 21.04
CA PRO A 164 7.81 5.07 21.75
C PRO A 164 7.92 4.79 23.26
N LYS A 165 8.61 5.67 23.99
CA LYS A 165 8.67 5.58 25.46
C LYS A 165 7.40 6.10 26.16
N THR A 166 6.55 6.83 25.42
CA THR A 166 5.35 7.49 25.97
C THR A 166 4.21 7.43 24.96
N TRP A 167 2.97 7.39 25.45
CA TRP A 167 1.77 7.45 24.63
C TRP A 167 1.71 8.67 23.72
N LYS A 168 2.13 9.84 24.21
CA LYS A 168 2.17 11.08 23.40
C LYS A 168 3.12 11.01 22.21
N ALA A 169 4.18 10.20 22.29
CA ALA A 169 5.10 10.04 21.17
C ALA A 169 4.55 9.08 20.09
N LEU A 170 3.48 8.34 20.38
CA LEU A 170 2.76 7.51 19.42
C LEU A 170 2.15 8.34 18.28
N ASP A 171 1.68 9.55 18.58
CA ASP A 171 1.14 10.50 17.60
C ASP A 171 2.08 10.77 16.43
N ASN A 172 3.40 10.66 16.64
CA ASN A 172 4.40 10.85 15.59
C ASN A 172 4.75 9.55 14.86
N LEU A 173 4.58 8.39 15.49
CA LEU A 173 4.91 7.10 14.91
C LEU A 173 3.83 6.61 13.93
N VAL A 174 2.55 6.85 14.24
CA VAL A 174 1.44 6.39 13.38
C VAL A 174 1.51 6.99 11.96
N PRO A 175 1.69 8.31 11.77
CA PRO A 175 1.86 8.88 10.44
C PRO A 175 3.11 8.36 9.72
N LEU A 176 4.17 8.05 10.47
CA LEU A 176 5.39 7.49 9.92
C LEU A 176 5.13 6.09 9.34
N VAL A 177 4.46 5.21 10.08
CA VAL A 177 4.07 3.87 9.61
C VAL A 177 3.16 3.96 8.38
N ASP A 178 2.14 4.84 8.40
CA ASP A 178 1.24 5.04 7.26
C ASP A 178 2.01 5.52 6.00
N SER A 179 3.02 6.39 6.17
CA SER A 179 3.85 6.84 5.05
C SER A 179 4.63 5.70 4.37
N PHE A 180 5.12 4.72 5.14
CA PHE A 180 5.83 3.56 4.57
C PHE A 180 4.87 2.57 3.91
N ARG A 181 3.63 2.48 4.40
CA ARG A 181 2.56 1.74 3.69
C ARG A 181 2.26 2.35 2.32
N GLN A 182 2.25 3.67 2.22
CA GLN A 182 2.06 4.39 0.95
C GLN A 182 3.25 4.22 -0.01
N LEU A 183 4.46 4.08 0.52
CA LEU A 183 5.66 3.77 -0.27
C LEU A 183 5.73 2.30 -0.73
N GLY A 184 4.81 1.45 -0.28
CA GLY A 184 4.76 0.04 -0.69
C GLY A 184 5.57 -0.90 0.19
N ALA A 185 5.73 -0.60 1.48
CA ALA A 185 6.30 -1.58 2.40
C ALA A 185 5.43 -2.85 2.42
N LEU A 186 6.04 -4.03 2.30
CA LEU A 186 5.32 -5.31 2.40
C LEU A 186 4.82 -5.54 3.83
N PHE A 187 5.68 -5.27 4.82
CA PHE A 187 5.34 -5.36 6.24
C PHE A 187 6.21 -4.41 7.08
N SER A 188 5.78 -4.17 8.31
CA SER A 188 6.60 -3.54 9.35
C SER A 188 6.83 -4.46 10.55
N SER A 189 8.04 -4.44 11.10
CA SER A 189 8.34 -5.06 12.39
C SER A 189 8.34 -4.01 13.51
N ILE A 190 7.78 -4.37 14.65
CA ILE A 190 7.77 -3.55 15.87
C ILE A 190 8.59 -4.25 16.93
N THR A 191 9.60 -3.55 17.46
CA THR A 191 10.52 -4.12 18.44
C THR A 191 9.88 -4.31 19.82
N TRP A 192 10.51 -5.16 20.63
CA TRP A 192 10.09 -5.53 21.98
C TRP A 192 11.22 -5.25 22.95
N HIS A 193 10.89 -4.62 24.07
CA HIS A 193 11.85 -4.27 25.12
C HIS A 193 11.65 -5.17 26.33
N SER A 194 12.73 -5.74 26.88
CA SER A 194 12.69 -6.62 28.06
C SER A 194 11.99 -5.99 29.26
N ASN A 195 12.10 -4.66 29.43
CA ASN A 195 11.48 -3.92 30.53
C ASN A 195 9.95 -4.10 30.62
N VAL A 196 9.27 -4.46 29.53
CA VAL A 196 7.81 -4.71 29.55
C VAL A 196 7.46 -6.12 30.04
N ASN A 197 8.45 -7.01 30.19
CA ASN A 197 8.25 -8.37 30.68
C ASN A 197 7.78 -8.41 32.13
N HIS A 198 7.87 -7.31 32.88
CA HIS A 198 7.35 -7.19 34.25
C HIS A 198 5.96 -6.54 34.33
N MET A 199 5.41 -6.00 33.24
CA MET A 199 4.08 -5.38 33.26
C MET A 199 2.99 -6.43 33.48
N GLU A 200 2.10 -6.20 34.45
CA GLU A 200 1.00 -7.12 34.75
C GLU A 200 -0.12 -7.04 33.71
N ASN A 201 -0.48 -5.82 33.31
CA ASN A 201 -1.48 -5.58 32.29
C ASN A 201 -0.86 -5.59 30.89
N ILE A 202 -1.33 -6.53 30.06
CA ILE A 202 -0.83 -6.72 28.69
C ILE A 202 -1.22 -5.54 27.80
N ASP A 203 -2.37 -4.91 28.03
CA ASP A 203 -2.85 -3.79 27.21
C ASP A 203 -2.02 -2.51 27.44
N ASP A 204 -1.27 -2.41 28.53
CA ASP A 204 -0.35 -1.29 28.78
C ASP A 204 0.99 -1.42 28.04
N ILE A 205 1.22 -2.54 27.35
CA ILE A 205 2.45 -2.78 26.58
C ILE A 205 2.37 -2.04 25.24
N LEU A 206 3.15 -0.95 25.12
CA LEU A 206 3.15 -0.10 23.92
C LEU A 206 3.48 -0.86 22.61
N SER A 207 4.33 -1.90 22.64
CA SER A 207 4.58 -2.73 21.44
C SER A 207 3.29 -3.38 20.91
N ILE A 208 2.41 -3.85 21.81
CA ILE A 208 1.14 -4.50 21.44
C ILE A 208 0.18 -3.46 20.81
N GLN A 209 0.14 -2.26 21.38
CA GLN A 209 -0.69 -1.17 20.87
C GLN A 209 -0.22 -0.66 19.51
N VAL A 210 1.09 -0.54 19.32
CA VAL A 210 1.67 -0.10 18.04
C VAL A 210 1.37 -1.12 16.94
N VAL A 211 1.44 -2.42 17.22
CA VAL A 211 1.14 -3.44 16.19
C VAL A 211 -0.34 -3.51 15.86
N ASP A 212 -1.23 -3.27 16.83
CA ASP A 212 -2.67 -3.13 16.60
C ASP A 212 -2.93 -1.93 15.66
N ILE A 213 -2.35 -0.76 15.97
CA ILE A 213 -2.48 0.43 15.12
C ILE A 213 -1.97 0.17 13.70
N ALA A 214 -0.76 -0.37 13.57
CA ALA A 214 -0.14 -0.61 12.27
C ALA A 214 -0.97 -1.57 11.41
N LEU A 215 -1.47 -2.67 12.00
CA LEU A 215 -2.29 -3.64 11.29
C LEU A 215 -3.69 -3.11 10.95
N ASN A 216 -4.42 -2.63 11.95
CA ASN A 216 -5.86 -2.39 11.84
C ASN A 216 -6.21 -0.99 11.35
N TYR A 217 -5.30 -0.01 11.49
CA TYR A 217 -5.60 1.39 11.16
C TYR A 217 -4.66 1.99 10.11
N CYS A 218 -3.41 1.55 10.04
CA CYS A 218 -2.52 1.86 8.91
C CYS A 218 -2.62 0.85 7.77
N SER A 219 -3.36 -0.26 7.96
CA SER A 219 -3.53 -1.33 6.95
C SER A 219 -2.20 -1.84 6.38
N LEU A 220 -1.21 -2.03 7.28
CA LEU A 220 0.10 -2.57 6.95
C LEU A 220 0.31 -3.90 7.70
N ASP A 221 0.67 -4.95 6.97
CA ASP A 221 1.05 -6.23 7.59
C ASP A 221 2.12 -5.97 8.63
N THR A 222 1.92 -6.54 9.82
CA THR A 222 2.75 -6.21 10.96
C THR A 222 3.32 -7.47 11.60
N MET A 223 4.60 -7.39 11.95
CA MET A 223 5.34 -8.37 12.71
C MET A 223 5.69 -7.78 14.08
N ILE A 224 5.51 -8.57 15.13
CA ILE A 224 5.95 -8.19 16.48
C ILE A 224 7.20 -8.96 16.87
N HIS A 225 8.17 -8.29 17.48
CA HIS A 225 9.27 -8.99 18.13
C HIS A 225 8.77 -9.57 19.46
N LEU A 226 9.24 -10.76 19.84
CA LEU A 226 8.98 -11.30 21.17
C LEU A 226 10.28 -11.88 21.72
N THR A 227 10.68 -11.44 22.91
CA THR A 227 11.81 -12.00 23.65
C THR A 227 11.29 -13.00 24.70
N CYS A 228 11.99 -14.12 24.89
CA CYS A 228 11.52 -15.19 25.78
C CYS A 228 12.22 -15.23 27.15
N VAL A 229 13.44 -14.72 27.26
CA VAL A 229 14.18 -14.72 28.53
C VAL A 229 13.51 -13.80 29.54
N GLY A 230 13.35 -14.30 30.77
CA GLY A 230 12.66 -13.59 31.86
C GLY A 230 11.13 -13.64 31.76
N MET A 231 10.56 -14.44 30.86
CA MET A 231 9.11 -14.67 30.76
C MET A 231 8.72 -16.08 31.21
N THR A 232 7.55 -16.20 31.83
CA THR A 232 6.93 -17.49 32.13
C THR A 232 6.08 -17.98 30.96
N ALA A 233 5.91 -19.30 30.86
CA ALA A 233 5.05 -19.91 29.83
C ALA A 233 3.62 -19.36 29.84
N ASN A 234 3.03 -19.17 31.02
CA ASN A 234 1.68 -18.62 31.18
C ASN A 234 1.56 -17.19 30.64
N LYS A 235 2.54 -16.33 30.95
CA LYS A 235 2.54 -14.95 30.46
C LYS A 235 2.76 -14.90 28.94
N MET A 236 3.67 -15.74 28.42
CA MET A 236 3.88 -15.86 26.97
C MET A 236 2.59 -16.31 26.25
N LEU A 237 1.88 -17.29 26.80
CA LEU A 237 0.61 -17.76 26.26
C LEU A 237 -0.46 -16.66 26.23
N ALA A 238 -0.58 -15.88 27.30
CA ALA A 238 -1.51 -14.75 27.36
C ALA A 238 -1.18 -13.66 26.32
N ILE A 239 0.10 -13.34 26.12
CA ILE A 239 0.53 -12.38 25.08
C ILE A 239 0.23 -12.92 23.68
N LEU A 240 0.55 -14.18 23.40
CA LEU A 240 0.26 -14.80 22.10
C LEU A 240 -1.23 -14.82 21.78
N GLU A 241 -2.08 -15.11 22.79
CA GLU A 241 -3.53 -15.10 22.63
C GLU A 241 -4.03 -13.67 22.35
N ARG A 242 -3.51 -12.67 23.06
CA ARG A 242 -3.85 -11.26 22.79
C ARG A 242 -3.46 -10.83 21.39
N LEU A 243 -2.27 -11.20 20.91
CA LEU A 243 -1.80 -10.92 19.55
C LEU A 243 -2.68 -11.58 18.50
N LYS A 244 -3.09 -12.83 18.73
CA LYS A 244 -4.03 -13.55 17.86
C LYS A 244 -5.39 -12.86 17.80
N GLN A 245 -5.93 -12.39 18.93
CA GLN A 245 -7.20 -11.64 18.98
C GLN A 245 -7.15 -10.35 18.17
N ILE A 246 -6.03 -9.60 18.24
CA ILE A 246 -5.77 -8.40 17.42
C ILE A 246 -5.71 -8.75 15.92
N GLY A 247 -5.35 -9.99 15.58
CA GLY A 247 -5.21 -10.49 14.21
C GLY A 247 -3.76 -10.56 13.72
N ILE A 248 -2.77 -10.37 14.62
CA ILE A 248 -1.35 -10.53 14.29
C ILE A 248 -1.07 -11.98 13.92
N ARG A 249 -0.32 -12.16 12.84
CA ARG A 249 0.12 -13.47 12.35
C ARG A 249 1.62 -13.59 12.19
N ASN A 250 2.40 -12.56 12.47
CA ASN A 250 3.85 -12.57 12.22
C ASN A 250 4.62 -12.24 13.51
N ILE A 251 5.55 -13.13 13.89
CA ILE A 251 6.36 -12.99 15.10
C ILE A 251 7.83 -13.12 14.73
N LEU A 252 8.68 -12.21 15.20
CA LEU A 252 10.12 -12.42 15.27
C LEU A 252 10.47 -12.98 16.65
N ALA A 253 10.76 -14.28 16.71
CA ALA A 253 11.11 -14.97 17.95
C ALA A 253 12.58 -14.71 18.31
N LEU A 254 12.79 -14.06 19.45
CA LEU A 254 14.09 -13.64 19.95
C LEU A 254 14.33 -14.21 21.34
N ARG A 255 15.61 -14.33 21.71
CA ARG A 255 16.00 -14.67 23.08
C ARG A 255 15.73 -13.48 24.01
N GLY A 256 16.19 -12.30 23.62
CA GLY A 256 16.35 -11.14 24.50
C GLY A 256 17.76 -11.07 25.08
N ASP A 257 18.10 -9.88 25.59
CA ASP A 257 19.36 -9.62 26.28
C ASP A 257 19.18 -9.87 27.78
N LEU A 258 20.18 -10.49 28.40
CA LEU A 258 20.18 -10.77 29.84
C LEU A 258 20.55 -9.49 30.61
N GLU A 259 19.64 -8.98 31.45
CA GLU A 259 19.92 -7.83 32.33
C GLU A 259 20.88 -8.18 33.46
N SER A 260 20.88 -9.45 33.90
CA SER A 260 21.86 -10.04 34.83
C SER A 260 21.90 -11.57 34.68
N ALA A 261 23.04 -12.19 35.01
CA ALA A 261 23.24 -13.65 34.93
C ALA A 261 22.27 -14.49 35.79
N THR A 262 21.51 -13.85 36.68
CA THR A 262 20.57 -14.47 37.63
C THR A 262 19.10 -14.41 37.20
N SER A 263 18.80 -13.82 36.03
CA SER A 263 17.43 -13.63 35.52
C SER A 263 16.88 -14.82 34.70
N ASN A 264 17.40 -16.02 34.94
CA ASN A 264 16.91 -17.24 34.29
C ASN A 264 15.60 -17.71 34.93
N THR A 265 14.49 -17.43 34.27
CA THR A 265 13.29 -18.27 34.38
C THR A 265 13.55 -19.60 33.67
N GLU A 266 13.19 -20.73 34.28
CA GLU A 266 13.50 -22.06 33.72
C GLU A 266 12.79 -22.36 32.38
N ASP A 267 11.70 -21.64 32.06
CA ASP A 267 10.82 -21.97 30.94
C ASP A 267 11.44 -21.74 29.55
N PHE A 268 12.29 -20.72 29.38
CA PHE A 268 12.89 -20.36 28.08
C PHE A 268 14.35 -19.92 28.24
N GLN A 269 15.26 -20.62 27.54
CA GLN A 269 16.69 -20.29 27.55
C GLN A 269 17.16 -19.73 26.21
N TYR A 270 16.58 -20.22 25.12
CA TYR A 270 16.96 -19.85 23.76
C TYR A 270 15.73 -19.48 22.93
N ALA A 271 15.94 -18.67 21.88
CA ALA A 271 14.87 -18.34 20.93
C ALA A 271 14.23 -19.59 20.29
N SER A 272 14.98 -20.69 20.13
CA SER A 272 14.43 -21.97 19.65
C SER A 272 13.36 -22.55 20.56
N ASP A 273 13.43 -22.28 21.87
CA ASP A 273 12.43 -22.74 22.83
C ASP A 273 11.10 -22.00 22.61
N LEU A 274 11.18 -20.68 22.36
CA LEU A 274 10.02 -19.88 21.98
C LEU A 274 9.41 -20.35 20.65
N VAL A 275 10.23 -20.64 19.64
CA VAL A 275 9.74 -21.18 18.36
C VAL A 275 8.96 -22.49 18.59
N ARG A 276 9.54 -23.45 19.32
CA ARG A 276 8.87 -24.73 19.64
C ARG A 276 7.58 -24.50 20.43
N PHE A 277 7.59 -23.58 21.39
CA PHE A 277 6.43 -23.25 22.20
C PHE A 277 5.28 -22.67 21.37
N ILE A 278 5.57 -21.70 20.49
CA ILE A 278 4.56 -21.13 19.59
C ILE A 278 4.00 -22.23 18.66
N ARG A 279 4.88 -23.04 18.06
CA ARG A 279 4.45 -24.15 17.19
C ARG A 279 3.60 -25.19 17.92
N HIS A 280 3.95 -25.52 19.16
CA HIS A 280 3.19 -26.47 19.97
C HIS A 280 1.76 -25.99 20.26
N HIS A 281 1.58 -24.72 20.63
CA HIS A 281 0.29 -24.19 21.04
C HIS A 281 -0.57 -23.65 19.89
N TYR A 282 0.05 -23.12 18.84
CA TYR A 282 -0.64 -22.40 17.75
C TYR A 282 -0.43 -23.03 16.37
N GLY A 283 0.34 -24.12 16.29
CA GLY A 283 0.64 -24.81 15.04
C GLY A 283 1.17 -23.86 13.99
N ASP A 284 0.46 -23.81 12.87
CA ASP A 284 0.80 -23.00 11.71
C ASP A 284 0.03 -21.65 11.67
N TYR A 285 -0.58 -21.21 12.77
CA TYR A 285 -1.29 -19.92 12.77
C TYR A 285 -0.35 -18.73 12.54
N PHE A 286 0.80 -18.72 13.24
CA PHE A 286 1.82 -17.67 13.14
C PHE A 286 2.88 -18.01 12.10
N THR A 287 3.27 -17.03 11.29
CA THR A 287 4.56 -17.01 10.60
C THR A 287 5.64 -16.58 11.60
N ILE A 288 6.71 -17.36 11.73
CA ILE A 288 7.77 -17.15 12.71
C ILE A 288 9.09 -16.86 12.01
N ALA A 289 9.59 -15.64 12.18
CA ALA A 289 10.95 -15.29 11.82
C ALA A 289 11.89 -15.50 13.01
N VAL A 290 13.19 -15.70 12.72
CA VAL A 290 14.27 -15.70 13.72
C VAL A 290 15.44 -14.84 13.28
N SER A 291 16.24 -14.35 14.23
CA SER A 291 17.43 -13.55 13.90
C SER A 291 18.59 -14.41 13.38
N GLY A 292 19.34 -13.90 12.41
CA GLY A 292 20.62 -14.44 11.94
C GLY A 292 21.74 -13.41 12.09
N TYR A 293 22.99 -13.82 12.31
CA TYR A 293 24.11 -12.89 12.51
C TYR A 293 25.18 -13.14 11.46
N PRO A 294 25.25 -12.37 10.36
CA PRO A 294 26.12 -12.68 9.22
C PRO A 294 27.58 -12.92 9.60
N ILE A 295 28.10 -12.17 10.57
CA ILE A 295 29.44 -12.38 11.12
C ILE A 295 29.43 -13.51 12.16
N LYS A 296 28.85 -13.27 13.35
CA LYS A 296 28.69 -14.21 14.47
C LYS A 296 27.88 -13.51 15.57
N HIS A 297 27.07 -14.22 16.35
CA HIS A 297 26.57 -13.65 17.60
C HIS A 297 27.74 -13.38 18.58
N PRO A 298 27.77 -12.24 19.27
CA PRO A 298 28.84 -11.90 20.23
C PRO A 298 29.19 -13.03 21.21
N GLU A 299 28.16 -13.66 21.78
CA GLU A 299 28.31 -14.72 22.80
C GLU A 299 28.63 -16.12 22.23
N SER A 300 28.52 -16.34 20.92
CA SER A 300 28.86 -17.64 20.31
C SER A 300 30.38 -17.85 20.34
N ILE A 301 30.86 -19.06 20.60
CA ILE A 301 32.31 -19.34 20.71
C ILE A 301 33.00 -19.11 19.35
N ASN A 302 32.36 -19.55 18.27
CA ASN A 302 32.85 -19.40 16.90
C ASN A 302 31.67 -19.36 15.90
N LYS A 303 31.98 -19.07 14.62
CA LYS A 303 30.97 -19.00 13.56
C LYS A 303 30.23 -20.32 13.36
N GLN A 304 30.94 -21.44 13.39
CA GLN A 304 30.35 -22.77 13.16
C GLN A 304 29.24 -23.07 14.17
N GLN A 305 29.51 -22.83 15.46
CA GLN A 305 28.52 -23.01 16.52
C GLN A 305 27.33 -22.05 16.37
N ASP A 306 27.58 -20.81 15.94
CA ASP A 306 26.51 -19.84 15.66
C ASP A 306 25.56 -20.32 14.54
N ARG A 307 26.13 -20.91 13.48
CA ARG A 307 25.36 -21.53 12.38
C ARG A 307 24.57 -22.74 12.85
N GLU A 308 25.13 -23.57 13.72
CA GLU A 308 24.44 -24.72 14.32
C GLU A 308 23.23 -24.28 15.17
N TYR A 309 23.39 -23.25 16.01
CA TYR A 309 22.27 -22.69 16.77
C TYR A 309 21.20 -22.05 15.87
N LEU A 310 21.62 -21.38 14.79
CA LEU A 310 20.69 -20.88 13.79
C LEU A 310 19.90 -22.02 13.15
N LYS A 311 20.56 -23.11 12.75
CA LYS A 311 19.91 -24.32 12.22
C LYS A 311 18.93 -24.93 13.23
N ASN A 312 19.27 -24.93 14.52
CA ASN A 312 18.36 -25.40 15.57
C ASN A 312 17.09 -24.55 15.68
N LYS A 313 17.20 -23.22 15.52
CA LYS A 313 16.04 -22.32 15.45
C LYS A 313 15.17 -22.58 14.23
N VAL A 314 15.79 -22.83 13.07
CA VAL A 314 15.07 -23.18 11.84
C VAL A 314 14.36 -24.53 11.97
N ASN A 315 15.07 -25.55 12.44
CA ASN A 315 14.52 -26.90 12.68
C ASN A 315 13.40 -26.92 13.73
N ALA A 316 13.38 -25.96 14.66
CA ALA A 316 12.29 -25.79 15.61
C ALA A 316 10.98 -25.33 14.94
N GLY A 317 11.03 -24.87 13.68
CA GLY A 317 9.88 -24.47 12.88
C GLY A 317 9.85 -22.98 12.50
N ALA A 318 10.99 -22.30 12.38
CA ALA A 318 11.02 -20.94 11.86
C ALA A 318 10.84 -20.93 10.33
N ASP A 319 10.10 -19.96 9.81
CA ASP A 319 9.73 -19.85 8.39
C ASP A 319 10.73 -19.04 7.57
N PHE A 320 11.42 -18.08 8.19
CA PHE A 320 12.49 -17.30 7.56
C PHE A 320 13.42 -16.64 8.59
N ILE A 321 14.52 -16.08 8.08
CA ILE A 321 15.55 -15.43 8.88
C ILE A 321 15.61 -13.94 8.53
N ILE A 322 15.71 -13.07 9.52
CA ILE A 322 16.11 -11.66 9.34
C ILE A 322 17.52 -11.50 9.90
N THR A 323 18.45 -11.02 9.10
CA THR A 323 19.83 -10.87 9.54
C THR A 323 20.01 -9.60 10.37
N GLN A 324 20.95 -9.63 11.32
CA GLN A 324 21.56 -8.43 11.86
C GLN A 324 22.23 -7.62 10.74
N LEU A 325 22.43 -6.33 10.99
CA LEU A 325 23.07 -5.40 10.07
C LEU A 325 24.49 -5.79 9.68
N PHE A 326 24.90 -5.37 8.49
CA PHE A 326 26.22 -5.52 7.91
C PHE A 326 26.47 -4.37 6.92
N PHE A 327 27.73 -4.15 6.52
CA PHE A 327 28.11 -3.00 5.68
C PHE A 327 28.57 -3.38 4.27
N GLU A 328 28.85 -4.66 4.03
CA GLU A 328 29.41 -5.17 2.77
C GLU A 328 28.60 -6.39 2.28
N ALA A 329 28.29 -6.44 0.98
CA ALA A 329 27.44 -7.49 0.40
C ALA A 329 28.06 -8.89 0.54
N ASP A 330 29.38 -9.01 0.41
CA ASP A 330 30.12 -10.27 0.51
C ASP A 330 29.95 -10.97 1.86
N VAL A 331 29.76 -10.19 2.94
CA VAL A 331 29.48 -10.73 4.27
C VAL A 331 28.14 -11.46 4.29
N TYR A 332 27.13 -10.91 3.59
CA TYR A 332 25.83 -11.55 3.47
C TYR A 332 25.89 -12.76 2.54
N PHE A 333 26.59 -12.68 1.41
CA PHE A 333 26.71 -13.80 0.47
C PHE A 333 27.38 -15.00 1.12
N ALA A 334 28.51 -14.79 1.82
CA ALA A 334 29.19 -15.84 2.56
C ALA A 334 28.28 -16.47 3.63
N PHE A 335 27.51 -15.65 4.36
CA PHE A 335 26.56 -16.13 5.36
C PHE A 335 25.45 -16.99 4.73
N VAL A 336 24.92 -16.61 3.57
CA VAL A 336 23.91 -17.40 2.85
C VAL A 336 24.52 -18.74 2.42
N ASP A 337 25.72 -18.74 1.83
CA ASP A 337 26.40 -19.97 1.40
C ASP A 337 26.67 -20.92 2.56
N GLU A 338 27.15 -20.41 3.69
CA GLU A 338 27.34 -21.17 4.94
C GLU A 338 26.02 -21.78 5.42
N CYS A 339 24.92 -21.00 5.39
CA CYS A 339 23.59 -21.48 5.77
C CYS A 339 23.10 -22.59 4.83
N ARG A 340 23.27 -22.44 3.51
CA ARG A 340 22.87 -23.45 2.53
C ARG A 340 23.71 -24.72 2.69
N ALA A 341 25.02 -24.60 2.94
CA ALA A 341 25.92 -25.73 3.14
C ALA A 341 25.50 -26.63 4.33
N ILE A 342 24.87 -26.06 5.36
CA ILE A 342 24.35 -26.82 6.50
C ILE A 342 22.85 -27.17 6.37
N GLY A 343 22.22 -26.93 5.22
CA GLY A 343 20.84 -27.32 4.93
C GLY A 343 19.75 -26.38 5.44
N ILE A 344 20.08 -25.13 5.76
CA ILE A 344 19.07 -24.10 6.01
C ILE A 344 18.54 -23.63 4.65
N ASN A 345 17.27 -23.91 4.35
CA ASN A 345 16.65 -23.58 3.06
C ASN A 345 15.57 -22.49 3.12
N VAL A 346 15.22 -22.03 4.32
CA VAL A 346 14.27 -20.93 4.50
C VAL A 346 14.82 -19.62 3.90
N PRO A 347 13.97 -18.65 3.51
CA PRO A 347 14.42 -17.34 3.06
C PRO A 347 15.24 -16.60 4.10
N ILE A 348 16.18 -15.77 3.63
CA ILE A 348 17.06 -14.97 4.48
C ILE A 348 16.95 -13.51 4.02
N LEU A 349 16.37 -12.65 4.84
CA LEU A 349 16.23 -11.22 4.56
C LEU A 349 17.42 -10.45 5.14
N PRO A 350 18.17 -9.68 4.34
CA PRO A 350 19.23 -8.82 4.82
C PRO A 350 18.66 -7.65 5.62
N GLY A 351 19.10 -7.50 6.86
CA GLY A 351 18.87 -6.32 7.69
C GLY A 351 19.79 -5.17 7.28
N ILE A 352 19.22 -4.06 6.83
CA ILE A 352 19.91 -2.89 6.30
C ILE A 352 19.64 -1.69 7.20
N MET A 353 20.70 -1.04 7.68
CA MET A 353 20.60 0.19 8.45
C MET A 353 21.23 1.35 7.67
N PRO A 354 20.43 2.33 7.19
CA PRO A 354 20.97 3.53 6.59
C PRO A 354 21.82 4.33 7.57
N ILE A 355 23.03 4.73 7.15
CA ILE A 355 23.92 5.57 7.96
C ILE A 355 23.39 7.00 7.95
N GLN A 356 23.11 7.55 9.13
CA GLN A 356 22.48 8.88 9.27
C GLN A 356 23.31 9.88 10.08
N SER A 357 24.25 9.42 10.92
CA SER A 357 25.21 10.25 11.63
C SER A 357 26.38 9.40 12.13
N TYR A 358 27.53 10.05 12.38
CA TYR A 358 28.73 9.38 12.87
C TYR A 358 28.54 8.78 14.28
N ASP A 359 27.84 9.51 15.15
CA ASP A 359 27.53 9.06 16.51
C ASP A 359 26.62 7.83 16.54
N SER A 360 25.60 7.79 15.67
CA SER A 360 24.72 6.64 15.55
C SER A 360 25.47 5.42 15.03
N LEU A 361 26.34 5.60 14.04
CA LEU A 361 27.21 4.54 13.52
C LEU A 361 28.14 4.00 14.61
N SER A 362 28.79 4.87 15.38
CA SER A 362 29.69 4.49 16.47
C SER A 362 28.99 3.76 17.61
N LYS A 363 27.75 4.15 17.94
CA LYS A 363 26.97 3.49 19.00
C LYS A 363 26.52 2.10 18.58
N ILE A 364 25.99 1.96 17.36
CA ILE A 364 25.40 0.70 16.91
C ILE A 364 26.47 -0.36 16.66
N THR A 365 27.68 0.03 16.23
CA THR A 365 28.80 -0.89 16.03
C THR A 365 29.33 -1.41 17.36
N ARG A 366 29.39 -0.57 18.40
CA ARG A 366 29.73 -1.00 19.78
C ARG A 366 28.69 -1.96 20.35
N LEU A 367 27.40 -1.67 20.17
CA LEU A 367 26.32 -2.53 20.65
C LEU A 367 26.27 -3.87 19.90
N SER A 368 26.51 -3.85 18.59
CA SER A 368 26.43 -5.04 17.73
C SER A 368 27.76 -5.82 17.66
N GLN A 369 28.84 -5.26 18.21
CA GLN A 369 30.22 -5.77 18.10
C GLN A 369 30.62 -6.06 16.65
N LEU A 370 30.29 -5.12 15.75
CA LEU A 370 30.58 -5.19 14.32
C LEU A 370 31.73 -4.26 13.97
N ASP A 371 32.66 -4.75 13.15
CA ASP A 371 33.70 -3.91 12.56
C ASP A 371 33.14 -3.09 11.41
N ILE A 372 33.52 -1.82 11.35
CA ILE A 372 33.18 -0.91 10.26
C ILE A 372 34.24 -1.08 9.17
N PRO A 373 33.87 -1.23 7.88
CA PRO A 373 34.85 -1.28 6.79
C PRO A 373 35.80 -0.09 6.83
N ALA A 374 37.10 -0.34 6.64
CA ALA A 374 38.13 0.69 6.73
C ALA A 374 37.88 1.86 5.76
N GLN A 375 37.41 1.54 4.55
CA GLN A 375 37.02 2.53 3.54
C GLN A 375 35.91 3.45 4.07
N LEU A 376 34.87 2.87 4.70
CA LEU A 376 33.75 3.63 5.23
C LEU A 376 34.19 4.59 6.34
N ILE A 377 35.12 4.18 7.21
CA ILE A 377 35.72 5.08 8.23
C ILE A 377 36.51 6.20 7.55
N GLN A 378 37.37 5.86 6.59
CA GLN A 378 38.24 6.82 5.90
C GLN A 378 37.43 7.91 5.20
N ASP A 379 36.30 7.56 4.60
CA ASP A 379 35.43 8.50 3.90
C ASP A 379 34.59 9.37 4.85
N LEU A 380 34.22 8.82 6.02
CA LEU A 380 33.40 9.53 7.01
C LEU A 380 34.21 10.47 7.91
N GLU A 381 35.47 10.17 8.22
CA GLU A 381 36.28 10.97 9.16
C GLU A 381 36.42 12.46 8.75
N PRO A 382 36.66 12.81 7.46
CA PRO A 382 36.74 14.21 7.03
C PRO A 382 35.44 14.99 7.19
N ILE A 383 34.29 14.31 7.13
CA ILE A 383 32.94 14.91 7.19
C ILE A 383 32.24 14.67 8.54
N ARG A 384 32.96 14.17 9.54
CA ARG A 384 32.39 13.70 10.83
C ARG A 384 31.55 14.75 11.58
N MET A 385 31.79 16.04 11.35
CA MET A 385 31.07 17.16 11.99
C MET A 385 29.93 17.72 11.12
N ASN A 386 29.65 17.11 9.96
CA ASN A 386 28.60 17.52 9.03
C ASN A 386 27.60 16.38 8.83
N ASP A 387 26.55 16.36 9.67
CA ASP A 387 25.49 15.34 9.63
C ASP A 387 24.78 15.26 8.28
N GLU A 388 24.64 16.37 7.56
CA GLU A 388 24.02 16.37 6.23
C GLU A 388 24.89 15.63 5.21
N ALA A 389 26.20 15.93 5.18
CA ALA A 389 27.14 15.23 4.32
C ALA A 389 27.24 13.73 4.66
N ILE A 390 27.29 13.39 5.96
CA ILE A 390 27.31 11.99 6.41
C ILE A 390 26.06 11.25 5.96
N ARG A 391 24.90 11.87 6.09
CA ARG A 391 23.63 11.27 5.69
C ARG A 391 23.54 11.05 4.18
N SER A 392 23.98 12.03 3.38
CA SER A 392 24.00 11.89 1.91
C SER A 392 24.93 10.75 1.49
N TYR A 393 26.16 10.72 2.03
CA TYR A 393 27.11 9.64 1.79
C TYR A 393 26.58 8.27 2.25
N GLY A 394 25.96 8.23 3.44
CA GLY A 394 25.35 7.03 3.98
C GLY A 394 24.20 6.47 3.14
N ILE A 395 23.39 7.35 2.53
CA ILE A 395 22.35 6.97 1.57
C ILE A 395 22.98 6.35 0.33
N GLU A 396 24.00 6.98 -0.26
CA GLU A 396 24.68 6.47 -1.45
C GLU A 396 25.34 5.10 -1.21
N TRP A 397 26.05 4.96 -0.08
CA TRP A 397 26.64 3.68 0.35
C TRP A 397 25.56 2.59 0.47
N THR A 398 24.44 2.92 1.11
CA THR A 398 23.34 1.97 1.32
C THR A 398 22.68 1.59 0.00
N ILE A 399 22.50 2.53 -0.94
CA ILE A 399 21.99 2.25 -2.29
C ILE A 399 22.92 1.26 -3.01
N HIS A 400 24.24 1.47 -2.94
CA HIS A 400 25.22 0.57 -3.56
C HIS A 400 25.12 -0.84 -3.00
N LEU A 401 25.10 -0.97 -1.66
CA LEU A 401 24.92 -2.23 -0.96
C LEU A 401 23.63 -2.95 -1.39
N CYS A 402 22.50 -2.23 -1.39
CA CYS A 402 21.21 -2.79 -1.75
C CYS A 402 21.16 -3.28 -3.21
N ARG A 403 21.76 -2.53 -4.15
CA ARG A 403 21.85 -2.94 -5.55
C ARG A 403 22.65 -4.23 -5.73
N GLN A 404 23.76 -4.38 -5.01
CA GLN A 404 24.54 -5.62 -5.03
C GLN A 404 23.72 -6.81 -4.49
N LEU A 405 23.03 -6.62 -3.37
CA LEU A 405 22.18 -7.64 -2.76
C LEU A 405 21.05 -8.08 -3.70
N MET A 406 20.33 -7.13 -4.30
CA MET A 406 19.24 -7.43 -5.24
C MET A 406 19.77 -8.14 -6.50
N LYS A 407 20.88 -7.68 -7.07
CA LYS A 407 21.48 -8.28 -8.27
C LYS A 407 21.93 -9.73 -8.05
N SER A 408 22.22 -10.13 -6.80
CA SER A 408 22.64 -11.51 -6.49
C SER A 408 21.53 -12.54 -6.69
N GLY A 409 20.25 -12.14 -6.61
CA GLY A 409 19.11 -13.07 -6.61
C GLY A 409 19.02 -13.95 -5.35
N LEU A 410 19.90 -13.78 -4.35
CA LEU A 410 19.92 -14.59 -3.14
C LEU A 410 18.88 -14.16 -2.09
N THR A 411 18.30 -12.97 -2.26
CA THR A 411 17.30 -12.43 -1.33
C THR A 411 16.04 -12.01 -2.07
N PRO A 412 14.85 -12.27 -1.49
CA PRO A 412 13.61 -11.83 -2.10
C PRO A 412 13.22 -10.38 -1.76
N GLY A 413 13.87 -9.75 -0.78
CA GLY A 413 13.55 -8.39 -0.36
C GLY A 413 14.48 -7.84 0.71
N LEU A 414 14.34 -6.56 1.04
CA LEU A 414 15.23 -5.85 1.97
C LEU A 414 14.51 -5.46 3.26
N HIS A 415 15.17 -5.59 4.42
CA HIS A 415 14.60 -5.22 5.71
C HIS A 415 15.31 -3.99 6.30
N PHE A 416 14.63 -2.86 6.42
CA PHE A 416 15.25 -1.59 6.82
C PHE A 416 15.06 -1.25 8.30
N TYR A 417 16.16 -1.08 9.02
CA TYR A 417 16.19 -0.49 10.36
C TYR A 417 16.04 1.02 10.29
N THR A 418 14.81 1.53 10.49
CA THR A 418 14.49 2.95 10.25
C THR A 418 14.96 3.88 11.36
N LEU A 419 15.15 3.35 12.58
CA LEU A 419 15.36 4.14 13.81
C LEU A 419 14.27 5.21 14.02
N ASN A 420 13.03 4.91 13.63
CA ASN A 420 11.87 5.82 13.63
C ASN A 420 12.11 7.11 12.83
N ARG A 421 12.83 7.01 11.70
CA ARG A 421 13.09 8.13 10.79
C ARG A 421 12.72 7.77 9.36
N GLN A 422 12.16 8.74 8.63
CA GLN A 422 11.60 8.52 7.30
C GLN A 422 12.59 8.75 6.15
N TYR A 423 13.37 9.84 6.24
CA TYR A 423 14.05 10.44 5.09
C TYR A 423 15.00 9.48 4.37
N ALA A 424 15.97 8.90 5.09
CA ALA A 424 17.01 8.07 4.47
C ALA A 424 16.41 6.84 3.77
N THR A 425 15.57 6.07 4.47
CA THR A 425 14.91 4.89 3.91
C THR A 425 14.04 5.25 2.71
N THR A 426 13.27 6.34 2.78
CA THR A 426 12.44 6.79 1.65
C THR A 426 13.28 7.11 0.42
N THR A 427 14.39 7.83 0.59
CA THR A 427 15.29 8.18 -0.52
C THR A 427 15.90 6.93 -1.13
N ILE A 428 16.34 5.97 -0.31
CA ILE A 428 16.91 4.70 -0.78
C ILE A 428 15.88 3.88 -1.54
N VAL A 429 14.70 3.65 -0.96
CA VAL A 429 13.62 2.86 -1.58
C VAL A 429 13.20 3.45 -2.93
N LYS A 430 13.04 4.78 -3.01
CA LYS A 430 12.73 5.46 -4.29
C LYS A 430 13.85 5.31 -5.31
N ALA A 431 15.12 5.43 -4.91
CA ALA A 431 16.27 5.30 -5.80
C ALA A 431 16.52 3.85 -6.28
N LEU A 432 15.95 2.87 -5.59
CA LEU A 432 15.99 1.46 -5.96
C LEU A 432 14.73 1.01 -6.72
N GLU A 433 13.71 1.87 -6.79
CA GLU A 433 12.39 1.55 -7.39
C GLU A 433 11.78 0.26 -6.82
N ILE A 434 12.02 -0.01 -5.54
CA ILE A 434 11.47 -1.17 -4.82
C ILE A 434 10.20 -0.79 -4.08
N GLY A 435 9.23 -1.70 -4.06
CA GLY A 435 7.97 -1.48 -3.36
C GLY A 435 6.92 -2.47 -3.81
N TYR A 436 6.14 -2.96 -2.84
CA TYR A 436 4.98 -3.81 -3.08
C TYR A 436 3.80 -3.06 -3.73
N THR A 437 3.97 -1.76 -4.02
CA THR A 437 3.01 -0.91 -4.75
C THR A 437 3.61 -0.32 -6.02
N SER A 438 4.39 -1.10 -6.77
CA SER A 438 4.67 -0.79 -8.18
C SER A 438 3.42 -0.86 -9.06
N CYS A 439 2.28 -1.31 -8.52
CA CYS A 439 0.98 -1.25 -9.18
C CYS A 439 0.22 0.01 -8.72
N PRO A 440 0.03 1.02 -9.59
CA PRO A 440 -0.67 2.26 -9.28
C PRO A 440 -2.20 2.08 -9.13
N HIS A 441 -2.74 0.88 -9.31
CA HIS A 441 -4.18 0.63 -9.26
C HIS A 441 -4.67 0.28 -7.87
N LYS A 442 -5.59 1.12 -7.37
CA LYS A 442 -6.28 0.90 -6.10
C LYS A 442 -7.19 -0.33 -6.24
N PRO A 443 -7.16 -1.28 -5.28
CA PRO A 443 -8.00 -2.45 -5.40
C PRO A 443 -9.49 -2.13 -5.25
N LEU A 444 -9.80 -1.20 -4.35
CA LEU A 444 -11.14 -0.70 -4.11
C LEU A 444 -11.03 0.84 -4.01
N PRO A 445 -12.16 1.56 -4.06
CA PRO A 445 -12.18 3.02 -3.85
C PRO A 445 -11.61 3.44 -2.48
N TRP A 446 -11.51 2.49 -1.54
CA TRP A 446 -10.98 2.68 -0.20
C TRP A 446 -9.85 1.70 0.12
N ARG A 447 -9.03 2.02 1.13
CA ARG A 447 -7.86 1.21 1.51
C ARG A 447 -8.32 -0.14 2.07
N HIS A 448 -7.86 -1.22 1.45
CA HIS A 448 -8.10 -2.59 1.91
C HIS A 448 -7.38 -2.87 3.24
N ALA A 449 -8.03 -3.57 4.16
CA ALA A 449 -7.44 -3.92 5.45
C ALA A 449 -6.32 -4.96 5.29
N ALA A 450 -5.27 -4.84 6.11
CA ALA A 450 -4.21 -5.86 6.19
C ALA A 450 -4.58 -7.02 7.13
N ASN A 451 -5.57 -6.82 8.01
CA ASN A 451 -6.00 -7.88 8.92
C ASN A 451 -6.73 -8.99 8.15
N HIS A 452 -6.20 -10.21 8.24
CA HIS A 452 -6.77 -11.40 7.60
C HIS A 452 -8.22 -11.70 7.99
N ARG A 453 -8.70 -11.25 9.16
CA ARG A 453 -10.12 -11.43 9.55
C ARG A 453 -11.07 -10.56 8.73
N ARG A 454 -10.55 -9.51 8.09
CA ARG A 454 -11.28 -8.51 7.30
C ARG A 454 -10.96 -8.54 5.82
N CYS A 455 -10.12 -9.46 5.36
CA CYS A 455 -9.66 -9.46 3.97
C CYS A 455 -10.77 -9.82 2.95
N SER A 456 -11.91 -10.34 3.42
CA SER A 456 -13.09 -10.59 2.60
C SER A 456 -14.05 -9.41 2.53
N GLU A 457 -13.78 -8.33 3.27
CA GLU A 457 -14.62 -7.13 3.26
C GLU A 457 -14.46 -6.43 1.91
N THR A 458 -15.55 -6.31 1.15
CA THR A 458 -15.52 -5.72 -0.20
C THR A 458 -16.53 -4.60 -0.39
N VAL A 459 -17.40 -4.33 0.58
CA VAL A 459 -18.44 -3.28 0.51
C VAL A 459 -18.56 -2.52 1.83
N ARG A 460 -18.67 -1.18 1.74
CA ARG A 460 -18.82 -0.27 2.90
C ARG A 460 -19.84 0.84 2.64
N PRO A 461 -20.52 1.35 3.68
CA PRO A 461 -21.30 2.58 3.59
C PRO A 461 -20.42 3.78 3.28
N ILE A 462 -20.89 4.69 2.42
CA ILE A 462 -20.12 5.86 1.95
C ILE A 462 -19.79 6.88 3.06
N PHE A 463 -20.56 6.87 4.16
CA PHE A 463 -20.51 7.90 5.20
C PHE A 463 -19.15 8.06 5.88
N TRP A 464 -18.39 6.97 6.03
CA TRP A 464 -17.06 6.99 6.63
C TRP A 464 -15.91 7.07 5.61
N SER A 465 -16.17 7.48 4.36
CA SER A 465 -15.14 7.63 3.32
C SER A 465 -13.93 8.46 3.78
N SER A 466 -14.20 9.57 4.48
CA SER A 466 -13.19 10.48 5.05
C SER A 466 -12.74 10.10 6.46
N ARG A 467 -13.36 9.09 7.08
CA ARG A 467 -13.07 8.62 8.45
C ARG A 467 -12.93 7.09 8.51
N PRO A 468 -12.07 6.48 7.67
CA PRO A 468 -11.95 5.03 7.59
C PRO A 468 -11.53 4.40 8.92
N LYS A 469 -10.73 5.13 9.71
CA LYS A 469 -10.29 4.72 11.04
C LYS A 469 -11.45 4.57 12.04
N SER A 470 -12.41 5.50 12.01
CA SER A 470 -13.62 5.41 12.84
C SER A 470 -14.45 4.19 12.45
N TYR A 471 -14.66 3.97 11.15
CA TYR A 471 -15.35 2.79 10.65
C TYR A 471 -14.69 1.48 11.13
N MET A 472 -13.36 1.38 11.02
CA MET A 472 -12.61 0.21 11.48
C MET A 472 -12.79 -0.05 12.97
N GLN A 473 -12.79 1.00 13.80
CA GLN A 473 -13.05 0.88 15.23
C GLN A 473 -14.48 0.40 15.50
N ARG A 474 -15.49 1.01 14.88
CA ARG A 474 -16.91 0.72 15.13
C ARG A 474 -17.33 -0.67 14.68
N THR A 475 -16.54 -1.29 13.81
CA THR A 475 -16.79 -2.64 13.30
C THR A 475 -15.81 -3.67 13.88
N ASN A 476 -14.91 -3.30 14.81
CA ASN A 476 -13.80 -4.16 15.25
C ASN A 476 -14.24 -5.46 15.94
N THR A 477 -15.43 -5.46 16.54
CA THR A 477 -16.06 -6.60 17.22
C THR A 477 -16.86 -7.50 16.28
N TRP A 478 -16.96 -7.16 14.99
CA TRP A 478 -17.70 -7.97 14.05
C TRP A 478 -16.98 -9.30 13.79
N ASP A 479 -17.76 -10.39 13.79
CA ASP A 479 -17.26 -11.73 13.49
C ASP A 479 -17.12 -11.97 11.98
N GLU A 480 -18.05 -11.42 11.20
CA GLU A 480 -18.09 -11.51 9.73
C GLU A 480 -18.20 -10.12 9.10
N PHE A 481 -17.61 -9.96 7.92
CA PHE A 481 -17.58 -8.70 7.19
C PHE A 481 -18.28 -8.82 5.83
N PRO A 482 -19.06 -7.80 5.41
CA PRO A 482 -19.82 -7.83 4.16
C PRO A 482 -18.95 -8.08 2.92
N ASN A 483 -19.37 -9.06 2.12
CA ASN A 483 -18.72 -9.45 0.88
C ASN A 483 -19.73 -9.47 -0.28
N GLY A 484 -19.47 -8.68 -1.33
CA GLY A 484 -20.32 -8.54 -2.50
C GLY A 484 -21.50 -7.61 -2.24
N ARG A 485 -22.59 -8.12 -1.64
CA ARG A 485 -23.75 -7.30 -1.30
C ARG A 485 -23.77 -6.96 0.18
N TRP A 486 -24.17 -5.74 0.50
CA TRP A 486 -24.50 -5.36 1.87
C TRP A 486 -25.78 -6.12 2.28
N GLY A 487 -25.63 -7.07 3.21
CA GLY A 487 -26.64 -8.09 3.51
C GLY A 487 -27.73 -7.67 4.49
N ARG A 488 -28.89 -8.36 4.43
CA ARG A 488 -30.10 -8.13 5.25
C ARG A 488 -30.08 -8.74 6.66
N VAL A 489 -29.07 -9.52 7.03
CA VAL A 489 -29.21 -10.50 8.13
C VAL A 489 -28.07 -10.31 9.12
N HIS A 490 -28.32 -9.52 10.16
CA HIS A 490 -27.50 -9.43 11.38
C HIS A 490 -26.08 -8.87 11.20
N SER A 491 -25.89 -7.81 10.39
CA SER A 491 -24.71 -6.96 10.56
C SER A 491 -24.62 -6.61 12.05
N PRO A 492 -23.56 -7.00 12.78
CA PRO A 492 -23.51 -6.76 14.20
C PRO A 492 -23.67 -5.27 14.46
N ALA A 493 -24.34 -4.90 15.56
CA ALA A 493 -24.50 -3.51 15.90
C ALA A 493 -23.13 -2.82 15.89
N PHE A 494 -23.04 -1.66 15.25
CA PHE A 494 -21.82 -0.89 15.30
C PHE A 494 -21.48 -0.56 16.76
N GLY A 495 -20.23 -0.76 17.14
CA GLY A 495 -19.72 -0.44 18.47
C GLY A 495 -19.72 1.05 18.77
N SER A 496 -19.70 1.40 20.05
CA SER A 496 -19.62 2.79 20.49
C SER A 496 -18.20 3.34 20.34
N LEU A 497 -18.06 4.64 20.01
CA LEU A 497 -16.74 5.27 19.87
C LEU A 497 -16.00 5.46 21.20
N ASN A 498 -16.74 5.45 22.32
CA ASN A 498 -16.21 5.71 23.67
C ASN A 498 -15.38 4.56 24.25
N GLU A 499 -15.39 3.38 23.61
CA GLU A 499 -14.79 2.16 24.16
C GLU A 499 -13.28 2.00 23.88
N TYR A 500 -12.68 2.81 23.01
CA TYR A 500 -11.26 2.65 22.63
C TYR A 500 -10.40 3.84 23.03
N HIS A 501 -9.71 3.72 24.17
CA HIS A 501 -8.86 4.75 24.77
C HIS A 501 -7.78 5.33 23.83
N LEU A 502 -7.31 4.54 22.87
CA LEU A 502 -6.25 4.91 21.94
C LEU A 502 -6.71 5.92 20.88
N PHE A 503 -7.97 5.79 20.40
CA PHE A 503 -8.54 6.77 19.47
C PHE A 503 -8.88 8.07 20.16
N ALA A 504 -9.39 8.01 21.40
CA ALA A 504 -9.55 9.19 22.22
C ALA A 504 -8.21 9.93 22.44
N ALA A 505 -7.08 9.21 22.51
CA ALA A 505 -5.75 9.80 22.58
C ALA A 505 -5.27 10.38 21.24
N LEU A 506 -5.47 9.66 20.12
CA LEU A 506 -5.07 10.10 18.76
C LEU A 506 -5.92 11.28 18.25
N ASP A 507 -7.22 11.29 18.54
CA ASP A 507 -8.14 12.39 18.24
C ASP A 507 -8.10 13.50 19.31
N SER A 508 -7.30 13.35 20.38
CA SER A 508 -7.18 14.38 21.40
C SER A 508 -6.56 15.65 20.83
N ILE A 509 -7.26 16.77 21.02
CA ILE A 509 -6.79 18.08 20.55
C ILE A 509 -5.64 18.54 21.45
N THR A 510 -4.41 18.26 21.02
CA THR A 510 -3.21 18.79 21.69
C THR A 510 -3.20 20.33 21.64
N ALA A 511 -2.50 20.98 22.58
CA ALA A 511 -2.37 22.44 22.60
C ALA A 511 -1.79 23.01 21.28
N LYS A 512 -0.88 22.26 20.62
CA LYS A 512 -0.31 22.61 19.31
C LYS A 512 -1.38 22.54 18.21
N ASN A 513 -2.17 21.46 18.18
CA ASN A 513 -3.25 21.28 17.21
C ASN A 513 -4.36 22.32 17.42
N ARG A 514 -4.69 22.66 18.68
CA ARG A 514 -5.68 23.70 19.01
C ARG A 514 -5.33 25.05 18.39
N LYS A 515 -4.07 25.48 18.49
CA LYS A 515 -3.63 26.75 17.88
C LYS A 515 -3.76 26.71 16.36
N ARG A 516 -3.37 25.60 15.72
CA ARG A 516 -3.51 25.39 14.27
C ARG A 516 -4.98 25.43 13.84
N TYR A 517 -5.86 24.72 14.54
CA TYR A 517 -7.29 24.70 14.23
C TYR A 517 -7.93 26.07 14.44
N ARG A 518 -7.57 26.84 15.48
CA ARG A 518 -8.07 28.21 15.64
C ARG A 518 -7.62 29.14 14.51
N ALA A 519 -6.42 28.95 13.96
CA ALA A 519 -5.96 29.73 12.81
C ALA A 519 -6.75 29.38 11.53
N MET A 520 -7.10 28.10 11.32
CA MET A 520 -7.85 27.64 10.14
C MET A 520 -9.36 27.89 10.27
N TRP A 521 -9.96 27.51 11.39
CA TRP A 521 -11.40 27.56 11.66
C TRP A 521 -11.85 28.85 12.37
N GLY A 522 -10.96 29.83 12.48
CA GLY A 522 -11.25 31.13 13.05
C GLY A 522 -11.02 31.22 14.56
N GLU A 523 -10.36 32.31 14.97
CA GLU A 523 -10.03 32.54 16.37
C GLU A 523 -11.25 32.82 17.24
N LYS A 524 -12.29 33.42 16.64
CA LYS A 524 -13.62 33.68 17.19
C LYS A 524 -14.68 33.55 16.10
N LEU A 525 -15.85 33.04 16.49
CA LEU A 525 -17.04 32.98 15.65
C LEU A 525 -18.11 33.92 16.22
N HIS A 526 -18.75 34.69 15.35
CA HIS A 526 -19.81 35.63 15.73
C HIS A 526 -21.17 35.23 15.16
N HIS A 527 -21.18 34.64 13.96
CA HIS A 527 -22.40 34.25 13.22
C HIS A 527 -22.18 32.93 12.48
N GLU A 528 -23.28 32.25 12.15
CA GLU A 528 -23.24 31.00 11.34
C GLU A 528 -22.49 31.19 10.01
N ARG A 529 -22.58 32.39 9.41
CA ARG A 529 -21.83 32.74 8.19
C ARG A 529 -20.32 32.61 8.32
N ASP A 530 -19.77 32.78 9.52
CA ASP A 530 -18.34 32.56 9.75
C ASP A 530 -17.97 31.09 9.51
N VAL A 531 -18.85 30.17 9.91
CA VAL A 531 -18.72 28.73 9.68
C VAL A 531 -18.86 28.43 8.19
N TRP A 532 -19.84 29.03 7.51
CA TRP A 532 -20.08 28.81 6.07
C TRP A 532 -18.84 29.16 5.23
N HIS A 533 -18.19 30.29 5.52
CA HIS A 533 -16.96 30.69 4.84
C HIS A 533 -15.77 29.75 5.09
N ILE A 534 -15.74 29.04 6.21
CA ILE A 534 -14.67 28.06 6.50
C ILE A 534 -14.84 26.82 5.63
N PHE A 535 -16.07 26.32 5.49
CA PHE A 535 -16.37 25.23 4.55
C PHE A 535 -16.07 25.63 3.10
N GLU A 536 -16.50 26.84 2.70
CA GLU A 536 -16.17 27.39 1.39
C GLU A 536 -14.65 27.45 1.15
N SER A 537 -13.90 27.96 2.14
CA SER A 537 -12.44 28.11 2.04
C SER A 537 -11.75 26.75 1.93
N TYR A 538 -12.21 25.74 2.66
CA TYR A 538 -11.72 24.37 2.58
C TYR A 538 -11.88 23.80 1.18
N VAL A 539 -13.10 23.87 0.62
CA VAL A 539 -13.38 23.29 -0.70
C VAL A 539 -12.70 24.06 -1.83
N ALA A 540 -12.76 25.39 -1.79
CA ALA A 540 -12.14 26.24 -2.80
C ALA A 540 -10.60 26.23 -2.74
N GLY A 541 -10.00 25.72 -1.65
CA GLY A 541 -8.55 25.70 -1.45
C GLY A 541 -7.93 27.08 -1.26
N ILE A 542 -8.74 28.08 -0.88
CA ILE A 542 -8.33 29.47 -0.67
C ILE A 542 -8.00 29.74 0.80
N ASN A 543 -7.30 30.85 1.04
CA ASN A 543 -7.08 31.32 2.40
C ASN A 543 -8.40 31.83 3.00
N ASN A 544 -8.61 31.51 4.28
CA ASN A 544 -9.69 32.11 5.06
C ASN A 544 -9.48 33.63 5.22
N ARG A 545 -10.46 34.31 5.83
CA ARG A 545 -10.42 35.77 6.09
C ARG A 545 -9.20 36.26 6.90
N PHE A 546 -8.46 35.35 7.53
CA PHE A 546 -7.28 35.63 8.34
C PHE A 546 -5.96 35.29 7.63
N GLY A 547 -6.00 34.90 6.35
CA GLY A 547 -4.80 34.60 5.56
C GLY A 547 -4.26 33.18 5.75
N HIS A 548 -5.03 32.28 6.35
CA HIS A 548 -4.63 30.88 6.57
C HIS A 548 -5.40 29.94 5.65
N LYS A 549 -4.70 29.00 5.00
CA LYS A 549 -5.33 27.93 4.24
C LYS A 549 -6.09 26.99 5.18
N VAL A 550 -7.32 26.65 4.84
CA VAL A 550 -8.11 25.65 5.58
C VAL A 550 -7.79 24.28 4.99
N GLU A 551 -7.01 23.48 5.71
CA GLU A 551 -6.52 22.18 5.22
C GLU A 551 -7.37 20.99 5.66
N SER A 552 -8.25 21.18 6.65
CA SER A 552 -9.11 20.13 7.19
C SER A 552 -10.38 20.72 7.81
N LEU A 553 -11.38 19.86 7.97
CA LEU A 553 -12.62 20.10 8.73
C LEU A 553 -12.78 19.00 9.79
N PRO A 554 -13.69 19.13 10.76
CA PRO A 554 -13.93 18.07 11.75
C PRO A 554 -14.21 16.69 11.15
N TRP A 555 -14.91 16.63 10.00
CA TRP A 555 -15.26 15.40 9.30
C TRP A 555 -14.19 14.92 8.32
N ASN A 556 -13.29 15.80 7.87
CA ASN A 556 -12.32 15.53 6.82
C ASN A 556 -10.91 15.94 7.28
N ASP A 557 -10.11 14.96 7.71
CA ASP A 557 -8.73 15.18 8.21
C ASP A 557 -7.65 15.05 7.13
N GLU A 558 -8.04 14.65 5.92
CA GLU A 558 -7.17 14.48 4.75
C GLU A 558 -7.45 15.55 3.68
N GLN A 559 -6.54 15.67 2.72
CA GLN A 559 -6.75 16.51 1.54
C GLN A 559 -7.92 15.97 0.71
N LEU A 560 -8.60 16.86 -0.01
CA LEU A 560 -9.68 16.48 -0.92
C LEU A 560 -9.19 15.47 -1.96
N ALA A 561 -10.01 14.46 -2.21
CA ALA A 561 -9.74 13.49 -3.26
C ALA A 561 -9.77 14.17 -4.64
N PRO A 562 -8.97 13.72 -5.62
CA PRO A 562 -8.92 14.33 -6.95
C PRO A 562 -10.28 14.42 -7.66
N GLU A 563 -11.21 13.50 -7.37
CA GLU A 563 -12.57 13.52 -7.94
C GLU A 563 -13.39 14.75 -7.51
N THR A 564 -13.07 15.36 -6.36
CA THR A 564 -13.76 16.55 -5.86
C THR A 564 -13.44 17.78 -6.70
N ASP A 565 -12.33 17.78 -7.44
CA ASP A 565 -11.92 18.93 -8.26
C ASP A 565 -12.95 19.29 -9.34
N ALA A 566 -13.65 18.29 -9.89
CA ALA A 566 -14.74 18.48 -10.85
C ALA A 566 -15.96 19.19 -10.25
N LEU A 567 -16.15 19.10 -8.93
CA LEU A 567 -17.30 19.64 -8.19
C LEU A 567 -16.97 20.92 -7.42
N ARG A 568 -15.71 21.37 -7.46
CA ARG A 568 -15.18 22.41 -6.56
C ARG A 568 -15.99 23.70 -6.61
N GLN A 569 -16.41 24.14 -7.79
CA GLN A 569 -17.16 25.39 -7.95
C GLN A 569 -18.58 25.28 -7.38
N GLN A 570 -19.27 24.18 -7.67
CA GLN A 570 -20.62 23.90 -7.22
C GLN A 570 -20.64 23.76 -5.69
N LEU A 571 -19.72 22.97 -5.14
CA LEU A 571 -19.55 22.81 -3.70
C LEU A 571 -19.23 24.15 -3.02
N SER A 572 -18.32 24.95 -3.57
CA SER A 572 -18.01 26.29 -3.03
C SER A 572 -19.25 27.19 -3.02
N CYS A 573 -20.08 27.15 -4.07
CA CYS A 573 -21.31 27.92 -4.17
C CYS A 573 -22.33 27.53 -3.09
N VAL A 574 -22.61 26.24 -2.92
CA VAL A 574 -23.61 25.78 -1.94
C VAL A 574 -23.14 26.01 -0.50
N ASN A 575 -21.85 25.82 -0.21
CA ASN A 575 -21.27 26.11 1.10
C ASN A 575 -21.38 27.60 1.46
N ARG A 576 -21.11 28.50 0.51
CA ARG A 576 -21.27 29.95 0.70
C ARG A 576 -22.72 30.32 1.06
N ASN A 577 -23.69 29.54 0.59
CA ASN A 577 -25.12 29.74 0.83
C ASN A 577 -25.67 28.96 2.03
N GLY A 578 -24.81 28.36 2.87
CA GLY A 578 -25.20 27.70 4.12
C GLY A 578 -25.62 26.23 4.00
N ILE A 579 -25.27 25.58 2.89
CA ILE A 579 -25.38 24.12 2.68
C ILE A 579 -23.99 23.54 2.92
N LEU A 580 -23.73 23.06 4.14
CA LEU A 580 -22.40 22.75 4.65
C LEU A 580 -22.00 21.32 4.33
N THR A 581 -21.33 21.12 3.18
CA THR A 581 -21.03 19.79 2.63
C THR A 581 -19.87 19.11 3.38
N ILE A 582 -20.03 17.83 3.70
CA ILE A 582 -19.02 17.01 4.38
C ILE A 582 -18.56 15.80 3.56
N ASN A 583 -19.31 15.41 2.53
CA ASN A 583 -18.98 14.28 1.65
C ASN A 583 -19.65 14.46 0.28
N SER A 584 -19.00 14.00 -0.79
CA SER A 584 -19.50 14.09 -2.16
C SER A 584 -18.75 13.16 -3.11
N GLN A 585 -19.42 12.67 -4.16
CA GLN A 585 -18.77 12.08 -5.34
C GLN A 585 -19.53 12.49 -6.61
N PRO A 586 -18.85 12.69 -7.76
CA PRO A 586 -19.51 12.96 -9.03
C PRO A 586 -20.17 11.69 -9.59
N ASN A 587 -21.07 11.83 -10.56
CA ASN A 587 -21.51 10.69 -11.35
C ASN A 587 -20.45 10.34 -12.41
N VAL A 588 -20.30 9.04 -12.64
CA VAL A 588 -19.35 8.48 -13.62
C VAL A 588 -20.06 7.38 -14.40
N ASN A 589 -19.98 7.45 -15.72
CA ASN A 589 -20.66 6.52 -16.61
C ASN A 589 -19.65 5.69 -17.42
N GLY A 590 -19.19 4.59 -16.85
CA GLY A 590 -18.38 3.59 -17.55
C GLY A 590 -17.00 4.10 -17.98
N ILE A 591 -16.26 4.71 -17.05
CA ILE A 591 -14.87 5.10 -17.30
C ILE A 591 -13.95 3.89 -17.13
N ILE A 592 -12.81 3.88 -17.83
CA ILE A 592 -11.86 2.77 -17.74
C ILE A 592 -11.33 2.61 -16.30
N SER A 593 -11.19 1.38 -15.83
CA SER A 593 -10.72 1.07 -14.47
C SER A 593 -9.32 1.57 -14.15
N SER A 594 -8.54 1.92 -15.18
CA SER A 594 -7.21 2.49 -15.06
C SER A 594 -7.17 4.02 -14.98
N ASP A 595 -8.32 4.69 -14.95
CA ASP A 595 -8.41 6.15 -14.88
C ASP A 595 -7.68 6.71 -13.63
N PRO A 596 -6.89 7.79 -13.76
CA PRO A 596 -6.09 8.30 -12.65
C PRO A 596 -6.92 8.93 -11.51
N VAL A 597 -8.17 9.33 -11.77
CA VAL A 597 -9.05 10.00 -10.81
C VAL A 597 -10.04 9.01 -10.20
N HIS A 598 -10.78 8.31 -11.06
CA HIS A 598 -11.89 7.43 -10.68
C HIS A 598 -11.53 5.94 -10.76
N GLY A 599 -10.39 5.59 -11.36
CA GLY A 599 -10.01 4.20 -11.60
C GLY A 599 -9.68 3.41 -10.34
N TRP A 600 -10.23 2.22 -10.28
CA TRP A 600 -9.95 1.17 -9.31
C TRP A 600 -10.35 -0.17 -9.92
N GLY A 601 -9.99 -1.27 -9.27
CA GLY A 601 -10.41 -2.58 -9.75
C GLY A 601 -9.33 -3.31 -10.54
N SER A 602 -9.76 -4.28 -11.33
CA SER A 602 -8.85 -5.01 -12.25
C SER A 602 -8.66 -4.19 -13.53
N PRO A 603 -7.50 -4.31 -14.22
CA PRO A 603 -7.28 -3.63 -15.49
C PRO A 603 -8.34 -3.95 -16.54
N ASN A 604 -8.49 -3.07 -17.54
CA ASN A 604 -9.39 -3.26 -18.69
C ASN A 604 -10.89 -3.40 -18.34
N GLY A 605 -11.29 -2.98 -17.14
CA GLY A 605 -12.69 -2.91 -16.73
C GLY A 605 -13.29 -1.52 -16.85
N TYR A 606 -14.52 -1.39 -16.36
CA TYR A 606 -15.27 -0.14 -16.34
C TYR A 606 -15.81 0.15 -14.94
N VAL A 607 -15.67 1.38 -14.48
CA VAL A 607 -16.17 1.85 -13.19
C VAL A 607 -17.27 2.88 -13.36
N TYR A 608 -18.19 2.88 -12.41
CA TYR A 608 -19.42 3.66 -12.44
C TYR A 608 -19.68 4.28 -11.07
N GLN A 609 -20.23 5.48 -11.04
CA GLN A 609 -20.62 6.19 -9.83
C GLN A 609 -21.96 6.91 -10.04
N LYS A 610 -22.84 6.87 -9.03
CA LYS A 610 -23.97 7.79 -8.91
C LYS A 610 -23.50 9.07 -8.22
N ALA A 611 -24.07 10.22 -8.60
CA ALA A 611 -23.75 11.47 -7.91
C ALA A 611 -24.30 11.42 -6.48
N TYR A 612 -23.49 11.90 -5.53
CA TYR A 612 -23.80 11.91 -4.11
C TYR A 612 -23.37 13.23 -3.49
N VAL A 613 -24.18 13.77 -2.58
CA VAL A 613 -23.80 14.89 -1.73
C VAL A 613 -24.39 14.73 -0.34
N GLU A 614 -23.58 15.04 0.67
CA GLU A 614 -23.96 15.00 2.08
C GLU A 614 -23.59 16.32 2.76
N PHE A 615 -24.53 16.88 3.51
CA PHE A 615 -24.37 18.21 4.07
C PHE A 615 -25.22 18.46 5.31
N PHE A 616 -24.81 19.46 6.10
CA PHE A 616 -25.66 20.08 7.11
C PHE A 616 -26.39 21.30 6.54
N VAL A 617 -27.68 21.43 6.82
CA VAL A 617 -28.48 22.61 6.44
C VAL A 617 -29.43 23.00 7.57
N SER A 618 -29.71 24.29 7.70
CA SER A 618 -30.60 24.79 8.74
C SER A 618 -32.04 24.29 8.58
N GLY A 619 -32.69 23.96 9.71
CA GLY A 619 -34.05 23.43 9.76
C GLY A 619 -35.13 24.24 9.04
N HIS A 620 -34.94 25.57 8.90
CA HIS A 620 -35.89 26.43 8.19
C HIS A 620 -36.01 26.12 6.69
N ARG A 621 -35.01 25.45 6.09
CA ARG A 621 -35.00 25.08 4.66
C ARG A 621 -35.57 23.70 4.38
N ILE A 622 -35.79 22.86 5.41
CA ILE A 622 -36.21 21.46 5.23
C ILE A 622 -37.59 21.35 4.59
N GLY A 623 -38.53 22.23 4.94
CA GLY A 623 -39.84 22.27 4.28
C GLY A 623 -39.73 22.50 2.77
N SER A 624 -38.97 23.53 2.37
CA SER A 624 -38.72 23.83 0.96
C SER A 624 -37.95 22.71 0.25
N LEU A 625 -36.97 22.09 0.92
CA LEU A 625 -36.22 20.95 0.38
C LEU A 625 -37.14 19.76 0.07
N LEU A 626 -38.04 19.40 0.98
CA LEU A 626 -39.00 18.31 0.74
C LEU A 626 -39.95 18.62 -0.41
N GLU A 627 -40.40 19.87 -0.54
CA GLU A 627 -41.24 20.33 -1.66
C GLU A 627 -40.49 20.23 -3.00
N VAL A 628 -39.23 20.68 -3.05
CA VAL A 628 -38.40 20.57 -4.25
C VAL A 628 -38.14 19.10 -4.58
N LEU A 629 -37.74 18.27 -3.61
CA LEU A 629 -37.45 16.84 -3.81
C LEU A 629 -38.64 16.06 -4.35
N SER A 630 -39.88 16.44 -4.02
CA SER A 630 -41.09 15.81 -4.57
C SER A 630 -41.19 15.89 -6.10
N GLN A 631 -40.46 16.83 -6.72
CA GLN A 631 -40.41 17.02 -8.18
C GLN A 631 -39.33 16.15 -8.86
N TYR A 632 -38.47 15.47 -8.09
CA TYR A 632 -37.33 14.70 -8.58
C TYR A 632 -37.44 13.23 -8.14
N PRO A 633 -38.29 12.41 -8.79
CA PRO A 633 -38.58 11.04 -8.36
C PRO A 633 -37.39 10.07 -8.46
N LEU A 634 -36.34 10.43 -9.21
CA LEU A 634 -35.11 9.65 -9.34
C LEU A 634 -34.07 9.97 -8.26
N VAL A 635 -34.34 10.93 -7.37
CA VAL A 635 -33.42 11.28 -6.28
C VAL A 635 -33.83 10.55 -5.01
N ASN A 636 -32.89 9.83 -4.42
CA ASN A 636 -33.05 9.27 -3.09
C ASN A 636 -32.48 10.22 -2.04
N TYR A 637 -33.14 10.32 -0.88
CA TYR A 637 -32.73 11.21 0.19
C TYR A 637 -32.92 10.60 1.57
N GLN A 638 -32.06 11.00 2.51
CA GLN A 638 -32.24 10.76 3.94
C GLN A 638 -31.93 12.06 4.70
N ILE A 639 -32.81 12.44 5.62
CA ILE A 639 -32.76 13.71 6.35
C ILE A 639 -33.01 13.45 7.83
N THR A 640 -32.12 13.91 8.71
CA THR A 640 -32.27 13.73 10.16
C THR A 640 -31.68 14.88 10.97
N ASN A 641 -32.26 15.17 12.13
CA ASN A 641 -31.67 16.09 13.12
C ASN A 641 -30.77 15.35 14.13
N ASN A 642 -30.15 16.11 15.04
CA ASN A 642 -29.27 15.59 16.08
C ASN A 642 -30.00 14.64 17.05
N GLN A 643 -31.26 14.95 17.41
CA GLN A 643 -32.06 14.15 18.34
C GLN A 643 -32.50 12.82 17.71
N GLY A 644 -32.69 12.77 16.39
CA GLY A 644 -33.09 11.57 15.65
C GLY A 644 -34.59 11.25 15.74
N ASP A 645 -35.38 12.15 16.31
CA ASP A 645 -36.84 12.05 16.37
C ASP A 645 -37.50 12.43 15.04
N LEU A 646 -36.80 13.19 14.19
CA LEU A 646 -37.24 13.57 12.86
C LEU A 646 -36.36 12.91 11.80
N PHE A 647 -36.91 11.92 11.10
CA PHE A 647 -36.24 11.17 10.05
C PHE A 647 -37.12 11.12 8.79
N TYR A 648 -36.66 11.72 7.69
CA TYR A 648 -37.34 11.68 6.41
C TYR A 648 -36.49 10.89 5.41
N THR A 649 -37.09 9.91 4.75
CA THR A 649 -36.42 9.09 3.72
C THR A 649 -37.43 8.65 2.67
N ASN A 650 -36.98 8.47 1.43
CA ASN A 650 -37.71 7.72 0.40
C ASN A 650 -37.04 6.39 0.02
N LEU A 651 -36.01 5.98 0.79
CA LEU A 651 -35.37 4.68 0.67
C LEU A 651 -36.15 3.63 1.48
N ASP A 652 -36.13 2.40 0.99
CA ASP A 652 -36.51 1.22 1.77
C ASP A 652 -35.42 0.94 2.82
N GLU A 653 -35.82 0.69 4.07
CA GLU A 653 -34.90 0.36 5.16
C GLU A 653 -34.20 -1.00 4.92
N GLU A 654 -34.80 -1.89 4.13
CA GLU A 654 -34.25 -3.22 3.84
C GLU A 654 -33.33 -3.28 2.61
N GLU A 655 -33.25 -2.20 1.81
CA GLU A 655 -32.56 -2.21 0.51
C GLU A 655 -31.54 -1.06 0.38
N PRO A 656 -30.24 -1.35 0.59
CA PRO A 656 -29.19 -0.36 0.39
C PRO A 656 -28.99 -0.03 -1.10
N ILE A 657 -28.63 1.21 -1.39
CA ILE A 657 -28.39 1.69 -2.75
C ILE A 657 -26.90 1.59 -3.07
N ALA A 658 -26.54 0.82 -4.09
CA ALA A 658 -25.20 0.88 -4.66
C ALA A 658 -24.96 2.22 -5.37
N VAL A 659 -23.88 2.91 -4.98
CA VAL A 659 -23.49 4.21 -5.51
C VAL A 659 -22.15 4.20 -6.24
N THR A 660 -21.33 3.16 -6.04
CA THR A 660 -20.11 2.92 -6.82
C THR A 660 -20.01 1.43 -7.14
N TRP A 661 -19.76 1.10 -8.40
CA TRP A 661 -19.57 -0.29 -8.84
C TRP A 661 -18.62 -0.39 -10.04
N GLY A 662 -18.13 -1.60 -10.29
CA GLY A 662 -17.21 -1.90 -11.37
C GLY A 662 -17.53 -3.23 -12.03
N VAL A 663 -17.33 -3.26 -13.35
CA VAL A 663 -17.48 -4.46 -14.20
C VAL A 663 -16.12 -4.76 -14.80
N PHE A 664 -15.59 -5.96 -14.54
CA PHE A 664 -14.23 -6.33 -14.91
C PHE A 664 -14.23 -7.60 -15.77
N PRO A 665 -13.34 -7.72 -16.78
CA PRO A 665 -13.24 -8.92 -17.60
C PRO A 665 -13.04 -10.18 -16.75
N GLY A 666 -13.85 -11.21 -17.00
CA GLY A 666 -13.72 -12.51 -16.33
C GLY A 666 -14.10 -12.52 -14.84
N LYS A 667 -14.73 -11.47 -14.30
CA LYS A 667 -15.12 -11.36 -12.88
C LYS A 667 -16.59 -10.98 -12.71
N GLU A 668 -17.13 -11.29 -11.54
CA GLU A 668 -18.43 -10.77 -11.11
C GLU A 668 -18.37 -9.26 -10.83
N ILE A 669 -19.54 -8.62 -10.79
CA ILE A 669 -19.66 -7.20 -10.48
C ILE A 669 -19.23 -6.95 -9.03
N ILE A 670 -18.40 -5.93 -8.84
CA ILE A 670 -18.00 -5.46 -7.50
C ILE A 670 -18.70 -4.14 -7.23
N GLN A 671 -19.39 -4.01 -6.10
CA GLN A 671 -20.13 -2.81 -5.69
C GLN A 671 -19.67 -2.34 -4.31
N PRO A 672 -18.52 -1.66 -4.22
CA PRO A 672 -17.82 -1.46 -2.95
C PRO A 672 -18.35 -0.32 -2.08
N THR A 673 -19.29 0.46 -2.59
CA THR A 673 -19.81 1.64 -1.89
C THR A 673 -21.32 1.72 -2.02
N ILE A 674 -21.97 1.86 -0.86
CA ILE A 674 -23.43 1.87 -0.72
C ILE A 674 -23.91 3.03 0.15
N VAL A 675 -25.20 3.36 0.02
CA VAL A 675 -25.96 4.22 0.94
C VAL A 675 -27.00 3.34 1.63
N ASP A 676 -27.03 3.38 2.96
CA ASP A 676 -27.82 2.50 3.81
C ASP A 676 -28.48 3.27 4.96
N VAL A 677 -29.74 2.96 5.29
CA VAL A 677 -30.54 3.67 6.29
C VAL A 677 -29.99 3.47 7.70
N ASP A 678 -29.71 2.23 8.09
CA ASP A 678 -29.28 1.94 9.45
C ASP A 678 -27.86 2.45 9.71
N SER A 679 -26.97 2.27 8.73
CA SER A 679 -25.64 2.87 8.78
C SER A 679 -25.69 4.40 8.87
N PHE A 680 -26.64 5.06 8.20
CA PHE A 680 -26.80 6.51 8.28
C PHE A 680 -27.28 6.99 9.65
N LYS A 681 -28.25 6.30 10.26
CA LYS A 681 -28.73 6.59 11.63
C LYS A 681 -27.58 6.55 12.63
N VAL A 682 -26.71 5.56 12.48
CA VAL A 682 -25.53 5.35 13.32
C VAL A 682 -24.44 6.38 13.04
N TRP A 683 -24.18 6.70 11.77
CA TRP A 683 -23.22 7.72 11.37
C TRP A 683 -23.61 9.11 11.90
N LYS A 684 -24.91 9.46 11.91
CA LYS A 684 -25.36 10.78 12.35
C LYS A 684 -24.87 11.12 13.75
N GLU A 685 -24.82 10.14 14.66
CA GLU A 685 -24.37 10.36 16.03
C GLU A 685 -22.92 10.87 16.06
N GLU A 686 -22.04 10.23 15.28
CA GLU A 686 -20.66 10.68 15.11
C GLU A 686 -20.64 12.05 14.42
N ALA A 687 -21.33 12.19 13.29
CA ALA A 687 -21.34 13.41 12.48
C ALA A 687 -21.75 14.65 13.30
N PHE A 688 -22.81 14.56 14.11
CA PHE A 688 -23.23 15.64 15.00
C PHE A 688 -22.26 15.83 16.18
N SER A 689 -21.76 14.75 16.78
CA SER A 689 -20.81 14.85 17.91
C SER A 689 -19.54 15.61 17.56
N LEU A 690 -19.07 15.54 16.30
CA LEU A 690 -17.85 16.22 15.84
C LEU A 690 -17.96 17.74 15.89
N TRP A 691 -19.16 18.32 15.79
CA TRP A 691 -19.35 19.76 16.03
C TRP A 691 -18.88 20.16 17.42
N MET A 692 -19.22 19.37 18.44
CA MET A 692 -18.93 19.71 19.82
C MET A 692 -17.58 19.17 20.28
N ASN A 693 -17.32 17.89 20.02
CA ASN A 693 -16.13 17.19 20.51
C ASN A 693 -14.84 17.61 19.79
N LYS A 694 -14.96 18.12 18.56
CA LYS A 694 -13.80 18.53 17.76
C LYS A 694 -13.75 20.02 17.48
N TRP A 695 -14.83 20.61 16.95
CA TRP A 695 -14.83 22.04 16.65
C TRP A 695 -14.97 22.90 17.91
N ALA A 696 -16.00 22.68 18.73
CA ALA A 696 -16.24 23.53 19.90
C ALA A 696 -15.11 23.41 20.95
N CYS A 697 -14.49 22.23 21.08
CA CYS A 697 -13.36 21.99 21.99
C CYS A 697 -12.08 22.78 21.66
N ILE A 698 -11.98 23.45 20.51
CA ILE A 698 -10.84 24.35 20.25
C ILE A 698 -10.96 25.68 20.99
N TYR A 699 -12.18 26.07 21.35
CA TYR A 699 -12.48 27.31 22.06
C TYR A 699 -12.43 27.06 23.56
N PRO A 700 -11.85 27.99 24.35
CA PRO A 700 -11.83 27.87 25.80
C PRO A 700 -13.25 28.03 26.37
N ASP A 701 -13.46 27.57 27.60
CA ASP A 701 -14.80 27.52 28.19
C ASP A 701 -15.46 28.91 28.36
N ASP A 702 -14.65 29.96 28.44
CA ASP A 702 -15.08 31.35 28.55
C ASP A 702 -15.44 32.01 27.20
N ASP A 703 -15.11 31.40 26.06
CA ASP A 703 -15.54 31.87 24.73
C ASP A 703 -16.96 31.38 24.41
N VAL A 704 -17.92 31.90 25.18
CA VAL A 704 -19.33 31.52 25.11
C VAL A 704 -19.95 31.83 23.75
N VAL A 705 -19.47 32.90 23.08
CA VAL A 705 -20.02 33.33 21.78
C VAL A 705 -19.67 32.34 20.68
N SER A 706 -18.40 31.93 20.58
CA SER A 706 -18.00 30.99 19.52
C SER A 706 -18.65 29.62 19.72
N ARG A 707 -18.73 29.17 20.98
CA ARG A 707 -19.38 27.91 21.33
C ARG A 707 -20.88 27.95 21.07
N SER A 708 -21.57 29.05 21.37
CA SER A 708 -23.02 29.15 21.16
C SER A 708 -23.40 29.13 19.68
N VAL A 709 -22.57 29.69 18.78
CA VAL A 709 -22.76 29.57 17.32
C VAL A 709 -22.72 28.10 16.89
N LEU A 710 -21.74 27.32 17.38
CA LEU A 710 -21.62 25.90 17.04
C LEU A 710 -22.74 25.06 17.67
N THR A 711 -23.14 25.36 18.91
CA THR A 711 -24.28 24.72 19.57
C THR A 711 -25.58 25.00 18.81
N LEU A 712 -25.80 26.24 18.38
CA LEU A 712 -26.97 26.59 17.55
C LEU A 712 -27.02 25.77 16.27
N ILE A 713 -25.89 25.64 15.56
CA ILE A 713 -25.81 24.81 14.35
C ILE A 713 -26.14 23.35 14.70
N CYS A 714 -25.46 22.79 15.70
CA CYS A 714 -25.66 21.40 16.13
C CYS A 714 -27.12 21.10 16.52
N ASP A 715 -27.82 22.05 17.14
CA ASP A 715 -29.18 21.84 17.66
C ASP A 715 -30.27 22.09 16.61
N THR A 716 -30.01 22.93 15.60
CA THR A 716 -31.04 23.39 14.64
C THR A 716 -30.84 22.91 13.21
N TYR A 717 -29.66 22.41 12.86
CA TYR A 717 -29.37 21.89 11.53
C TYR A 717 -29.75 20.41 11.41
N TYR A 718 -30.03 20.02 10.18
CA TYR A 718 -30.27 18.64 9.78
C TYR A 718 -29.09 18.15 8.96
N LEU A 719 -28.74 16.89 9.15
CA LEU A 719 -27.85 16.14 8.27
C LEU A 719 -28.69 15.56 7.13
N VAL A 720 -28.26 15.80 5.90
CA VAL A 720 -28.94 15.39 4.67
C VAL A 720 -27.94 14.67 3.79
N ASN A 721 -28.34 13.53 3.21
CA ASN A 721 -27.68 12.99 2.03
C ASN A 721 -28.65 12.83 0.86
N LEU A 722 -28.16 13.07 -0.36
CA LEU A 722 -28.89 12.94 -1.60
C LEU A 722 -28.10 12.07 -2.59
N VAL A 723 -28.81 11.17 -3.29
CA VAL A 723 -28.27 10.31 -4.34
C VAL A 723 -29.07 10.55 -5.63
N ASP A 724 -28.38 10.84 -6.72
CA ASP A 724 -28.97 10.89 -8.06
C ASP A 724 -28.83 9.53 -8.74
N ASN A 725 -29.96 8.86 -9.01
CA ASN A 725 -29.91 7.55 -9.66
C ASN A 725 -29.65 7.62 -11.16
N ASP A 726 -29.79 8.78 -11.80
CA ASP A 726 -29.61 8.96 -13.24
C ASP A 726 -28.13 9.22 -13.61
N TYR A 727 -27.27 8.28 -13.20
CA TYR A 727 -25.82 8.36 -13.43
C TYR A 727 -25.38 8.58 -14.90
N PRO A 728 -26.13 8.16 -15.95
CA PRO A 728 -25.73 8.43 -17.33
C PRO A 728 -25.80 9.90 -17.74
N ASN A 729 -26.61 10.72 -17.07
CA ASN A 729 -26.87 12.12 -17.42
C ASN A 729 -26.22 13.09 -16.42
N ASP A 730 -26.20 14.38 -16.75
CA ASP A 730 -25.73 15.41 -15.83
C ASP A 730 -26.57 15.42 -14.55
N THR A 731 -25.90 15.47 -13.39
CA THR A 731 -26.60 15.36 -12.12
C THR A 731 -27.56 16.53 -11.86
N CYS A 732 -28.76 16.21 -11.39
CA CYS A 732 -29.77 17.18 -11.01
C CYS A 732 -29.58 17.75 -9.60
N LEU A 733 -28.65 17.21 -8.80
CA LEU A 733 -28.45 17.60 -7.40
C LEU A 733 -28.15 19.09 -7.24
N TRP A 734 -27.31 19.67 -8.10
CA TRP A 734 -26.99 21.09 -8.03
C TRP A 734 -28.20 21.99 -8.32
N SER A 735 -29.06 21.58 -9.27
CA SER A 735 -30.31 22.29 -9.56
C SER A 735 -31.31 22.23 -8.41
N ILE A 736 -31.29 21.15 -7.61
CA ILE A 736 -32.09 21.02 -6.39
C ILE A 736 -31.57 21.99 -5.32
N LEU A 737 -30.24 22.01 -5.11
CA LEU A 737 -29.61 22.86 -4.10
C LEU A 737 -29.68 24.36 -4.44
N ASP A 738 -29.65 24.73 -5.73
CA ASP A 738 -29.80 26.13 -6.16
C ASP A 738 -31.22 26.69 -5.92
N LYS A 739 -32.23 25.83 -5.70
CA LYS A 739 -33.61 26.23 -5.39
C LYS A 739 -33.85 26.47 -3.89
N LEU A 740 -32.84 26.27 -3.04
CA LEU A 740 -32.87 26.41 -1.57
C LEU A 740 -32.20 27.69 -1.07
#